data_AF-A0A7C5NN15-F1
#
_entry.id   AF-A0A7C5NN15-F1
#
_cell.length_a   1.000
_cell.length_b   1.000
_cell.length_c   1.000
_cell.angle_alpha   90.00
_cell.angle_beta   90.00
_cell.angle_gamma   90.00
#
_symmetry.space_group_name_H-M   'P 1'
#
loop_
_entity.id
_entity.type
_entity.pdbx_description
1 polymer ?
#
loop_
_entity_poly.entity_id
_entity_poly.type
_entity_poly.pdbx_seq_one_letter_code
_entity_poly.pdbx_strand_id
1 'polypeptide(L)'
;MFTVTVADRPMITHVKATYTFPIYTMLPKRISFTGQLAGIEGTEVQLEFTASMNLSKAVITFELEGEEPRSVEITDIHRNKFSYKLMLTKNGNYSIELTGANDLKNGRPERDDIRVEPDNPPEIILEQPVRDQILTANGKVRVKFKAKDDYNLTELNVMLGAPGEQGKPLSDRITGRFWQTTTTLHPVGEGDFYLDFLAEREKGTLKQWKIEPGSELDLWIRAVDCNPNKPGISESIKIRLSILHPTDFMEAIVLKTKELMGDTRVGWHSLAGAYHDGKKWLGNQTDDKLLQAVQEQQETAERAAAALSLRFPEIIEAMDSNRLRQEFMAKRLDDIGTKINELKDFTAAIGKKLAEGRPASQEEAQPDKRRAKMAKALNAVLADQNKAAWRMRLLYDRIADWVALQSVLLKTKRIEELQTLVNKRTEALVKKTLGREARELDDDEVREMKEIGNQQQTVHDMEEAVEKELTGLINQADKDGRKKIVELLGRTLLDLSNNQVKKKLQLAALAILDGRGETVRNDQKMVLEVVAVLNKGLIKAGEEVPPEPPEAQYAMIIEDPRGKTEEVSEIKTPGEAIDADVYKKLERIPSLREAKPDTLDDSLQQIVRFQEDIRNRTKHVGERGKVSARYNNLRRGLLAYRQEQIVNMWQKASTQLNEYGKPAEPNKPPDPALDKIKQRLARQIASYQEYARDGVSLINANDFGELTTGLQTHVFEGARDLRVFMQETERLHTLSLERYASKFLDSFERKYLLSETNFNAMVETGRELEWALVQGAAARREAELLALAGQSKTLSQPAKSAMERILNYARSRNNEVVELVGKVQETVRTKVTDPTDPERENEKVMPLISEQVLKFLDPKAFQEAVAEFARSNYAVATERLEALRGAISGVLVSLRDMFQAVVPPKKEVSHLEGLKLEEVVEEGRFIEYMDELPSVLADLIEKEGEWIDVRTGNPEVRKRLVKRLREIGKWDPRYSRLQSAYFQAVAQNFQVKAKKEKESDKTTKQPPKKSEK
;
A
#
# COMPACT_ATOMS: atom_id res chain seq x y z
N MET A 1 -31.07 74.93 -97.56
CA MET A 1 -30.98 75.14 -96.09
C MET A 1 -31.32 73.81 -95.44
N PHE A 2 -30.42 73.26 -94.62
CA PHE A 2 -30.70 72.05 -93.82
C PHE A 2 -30.88 72.48 -92.36
N THR A 3 -31.89 71.96 -91.68
CA THR A 3 -32.07 72.14 -90.24
C THR A 3 -31.45 70.95 -89.53
N VAL A 4 -30.38 71.18 -88.77
CA VAL A 4 -29.77 70.15 -87.91
C VAL A 4 -30.43 70.26 -86.55
N THR A 5 -31.02 69.16 -86.06
CA THR A 5 -31.61 69.09 -84.72
C THR A 5 -30.67 68.30 -83.82
N VAL A 6 -30.16 68.93 -82.76
CA VAL A 6 -29.35 68.25 -81.75
C VAL A 6 -30.31 67.65 -80.72
N ALA A 7 -30.19 66.35 -80.47
CA ALA A 7 -30.99 65.65 -79.48
C ALA A 7 -30.07 65.11 -78.39
N ASP A 8 -30.40 65.41 -77.13
CA ASP A 8 -29.68 64.91 -75.98
C ASP A 8 -29.90 63.40 -75.83
N ARG A 9 -28.88 62.71 -75.30
CA ARG A 9 -28.95 61.28 -74.95
C ARG A 9 -29.32 61.13 -73.48
N PRO A 10 -30.03 60.05 -73.09
CA PRO A 10 -30.31 59.79 -71.69
C PRO A 10 -28.99 59.57 -70.94
N MET A 11 -28.88 60.16 -69.75
CA MET A 11 -27.79 59.90 -68.79
C MET A 11 -28.35 59.84 -67.38
N ILE A 12 -27.71 59.12 -66.48
CA ILE A 12 -28.03 59.17 -65.05
C ILE A 12 -27.55 60.51 -64.49
N THR A 13 -28.39 61.16 -63.71
CA THR A 13 -28.08 62.43 -63.03
C THR A 13 -27.94 62.25 -61.54
N HIS A 14 -28.67 61.30 -60.95
CA HIS A 14 -28.63 61.00 -59.52
C HIS A 14 -28.75 59.50 -59.29
N VAL A 15 -27.92 59.00 -58.37
CA VAL A 15 -27.99 57.65 -57.82
C VAL A 15 -28.18 57.76 -56.32
N LYS A 16 -29.07 56.96 -55.76
CA LYS A 16 -29.20 56.77 -54.31
C LYS A 16 -29.19 55.28 -53.99
N ALA A 17 -28.18 54.85 -53.26
CA ALA A 17 -28.02 53.49 -52.78
C ALA A 17 -28.39 53.43 -51.28
N THR A 18 -29.44 52.69 -50.93
CA THR A 18 -29.84 52.44 -49.54
C THR A 18 -29.41 51.03 -49.15
N TYR A 19 -28.48 50.93 -48.22
CA TYR A 19 -27.91 49.70 -47.69
C TYR A 19 -28.71 49.23 -46.48
N THR A 20 -29.16 47.98 -46.52
CA THR A 20 -29.71 47.25 -45.38
C THR A 20 -28.75 46.10 -45.07
N PHE A 21 -27.93 46.27 -44.04
CA PHE A 21 -26.96 45.27 -43.61
C PHE A 21 -27.64 44.03 -43.03
N PRO A 22 -26.99 42.86 -43.08
CA PRO A 22 -27.51 41.65 -42.44
C PRO A 22 -27.80 41.87 -40.95
N ILE A 23 -28.92 41.32 -40.47
CA ILE A 23 -29.44 41.57 -39.11
C ILE A 23 -28.41 41.25 -38.03
N TYR A 24 -27.60 40.21 -38.22
CA TYR A 24 -26.61 39.76 -37.24
C TYR A 24 -25.47 40.77 -37.00
N THR A 25 -25.15 41.60 -37.99
CA THR A 25 -24.11 42.64 -37.88
C THR A 25 -24.54 43.82 -36.97
N MET A 26 -25.85 43.97 -36.72
CA MET A 26 -26.44 45.10 -35.98
C MET A 26 -26.07 46.49 -36.52
N LEU A 27 -25.59 46.60 -37.75
CA LEU A 27 -25.24 47.87 -38.36
C LEU A 27 -26.49 48.65 -38.79
N PRO A 28 -26.55 49.98 -38.53
CA PRO A 28 -27.68 50.80 -38.97
C PRO A 28 -27.71 50.90 -40.48
N LYS A 29 -28.91 51.10 -41.05
CA LYS A 29 -29.07 51.36 -42.49
C LYS A 29 -28.21 52.54 -42.92
N ARG A 30 -27.53 52.41 -44.06
CA ARG A 30 -26.66 53.45 -44.62
C ARG A 30 -27.21 53.93 -45.96
N ILE A 31 -27.20 55.23 -46.21
CA ILE A 31 -27.58 55.82 -47.50
C ILE A 31 -26.33 56.41 -48.13
N SER A 32 -26.12 56.13 -49.41
CA SER A 32 -25.05 56.68 -50.23
C SER A 32 -25.62 57.25 -51.52
N PHE A 33 -24.99 58.30 -52.07
CA PHE A 33 -25.42 58.95 -53.32
C PHE A 33 -24.44 58.69 -54.49
N THR A 34 -23.74 57.55 -54.44
CA THR A 34 -22.86 57.05 -55.52
C THR A 34 -23.37 55.71 -56.01
N GLY A 35 -23.12 55.41 -57.30
CA GLY A 35 -23.35 54.09 -57.89
C GLY A 35 -22.29 53.06 -57.49
N GLN A 36 -21.13 53.51 -56.96
CA GLN A 36 -20.09 52.62 -56.43
C GLN A 36 -20.58 51.92 -55.16
N LEU A 37 -20.58 50.59 -55.17
CA LEU A 37 -21.09 49.77 -54.07
C LEU A 37 -19.95 49.17 -53.26
N ALA A 38 -19.99 49.34 -51.94
CA ALA A 38 -19.05 48.71 -51.02
C ALA A 38 -19.78 48.26 -49.75
N GLY A 39 -19.77 46.98 -49.40
CA GLY A 39 -20.44 46.50 -48.19
C GLY A 39 -20.20 45.02 -47.91
N ILE A 40 -20.68 44.56 -46.76
CA ILE A 40 -20.47 43.18 -46.29
C ILE A 40 -21.30 42.22 -47.15
N GLU A 41 -20.79 41.01 -47.35
CA GLU A 41 -21.53 39.91 -47.99
C GLU A 41 -22.94 39.75 -47.38
N GLY A 42 -23.96 39.61 -48.24
CA GLY A 42 -25.37 39.52 -47.83
C GLY A 42 -26.08 40.87 -47.61
N THR A 43 -25.39 42.00 -47.77
CA THR A 43 -26.03 43.33 -47.69
C THR A 43 -27.02 43.54 -48.85
N GLU A 44 -28.27 43.88 -48.54
CA GLU A 44 -29.25 44.30 -49.55
C GLU A 44 -29.08 45.78 -49.86
N VAL A 45 -28.84 46.11 -51.12
CA VAL A 45 -28.72 47.48 -51.63
C VAL A 45 -29.90 47.78 -52.54
N GLN A 46 -30.71 48.76 -52.15
CA GLN A 46 -31.73 49.35 -53.01
C GLN A 46 -31.12 50.53 -53.76
N LEU A 47 -31.00 50.41 -55.08
CA LEU A 47 -30.55 51.47 -55.97
C LEU A 47 -31.76 52.20 -56.54
N GLU A 48 -31.74 53.52 -56.45
CA GLU A 48 -32.72 54.43 -57.04
C GLU A 48 -31.98 55.36 -58.01
N PHE A 49 -32.37 55.33 -59.28
CA PHE A 49 -31.73 56.07 -60.35
C PHE A 49 -32.67 57.15 -60.86
N THR A 50 -32.13 58.33 -61.19
CA THR A 50 -32.84 59.40 -61.89
C THR A 50 -32.08 59.82 -63.15
N ALA A 51 -32.69 59.65 -64.31
CA ALA A 51 -32.15 60.04 -65.60
C ALA A 51 -32.49 61.48 -65.99
N SER A 52 -31.74 62.05 -66.93
CA SER A 52 -31.92 63.41 -67.48
C SER A 52 -33.21 63.60 -68.28
N MET A 53 -33.86 62.50 -68.69
CA MET A 53 -35.09 62.50 -69.49
C MET A 53 -35.95 61.27 -69.22
N ASN A 54 -37.18 61.26 -69.75
CA ASN A 54 -38.06 60.10 -69.68
C ASN A 54 -37.48 58.91 -70.45
N LEU A 55 -37.57 57.72 -69.87
CA LEU A 55 -37.00 56.49 -70.41
C LEU A 55 -38.09 55.58 -70.96
N SER A 56 -37.82 54.94 -72.09
CA SER A 56 -38.63 53.83 -72.62
C SER A 56 -38.11 52.48 -72.16
N LYS A 57 -36.80 52.37 -71.89
CA LYS A 57 -36.13 51.12 -71.45
C LYS A 57 -34.89 51.42 -70.61
N ALA A 58 -34.65 50.59 -69.59
CA ALA A 58 -33.41 50.57 -68.81
C ALA A 58 -32.98 49.11 -68.59
N VAL A 59 -31.70 48.83 -68.84
CA VAL A 59 -31.10 47.49 -68.64
C VAL A 59 -29.86 47.64 -67.77
N ILE A 60 -29.78 46.83 -66.71
CA ILE A 60 -28.61 46.75 -65.85
C ILE A 60 -27.88 45.45 -66.15
N THR A 61 -26.61 45.52 -66.51
CA THR A 61 -25.75 44.36 -66.76
C THR A 61 -24.74 44.21 -65.65
N PHE A 62 -24.76 43.07 -64.95
CA PHE A 62 -23.83 42.70 -63.89
C PHE A 62 -22.70 41.83 -64.44
N GLU A 63 -21.47 42.19 -64.13
CA GLU A 63 -20.26 41.40 -64.38
C GLU A 63 -19.61 41.10 -63.03
N LEU A 64 -20.09 40.04 -62.37
CA LEU A 64 -19.55 39.57 -61.09
C LEU A 64 -18.40 38.59 -61.30
N GLU A 65 -17.41 38.61 -60.42
CA GLU A 65 -16.26 37.72 -60.50
C GLU A 65 -16.68 36.24 -60.47
N GLY A 66 -16.25 35.47 -61.48
CA GLY A 66 -16.54 34.05 -61.59
C GLY A 66 -18.00 33.71 -61.97
N GLU A 67 -18.77 34.68 -62.47
CA GLU A 67 -20.12 34.46 -63.02
C GLU A 67 -20.22 34.97 -64.46
N GLU A 68 -21.10 34.37 -65.26
CA GLU A 68 -21.38 34.88 -66.60
C GLU A 68 -22.13 36.22 -66.51
N PRO A 69 -21.84 37.20 -67.39
CA PRO A 69 -22.53 38.48 -67.39
C PRO A 69 -24.05 38.33 -67.46
N ARG A 70 -24.76 38.99 -66.53
CA ARG A 70 -26.21 38.91 -66.42
C ARG A 70 -26.84 40.27 -66.64
N SER A 71 -27.64 40.38 -67.70
CA SER A 71 -28.45 41.58 -67.97
C SER A 71 -29.87 41.44 -67.44
N VAL A 72 -30.38 42.49 -66.81
CA VAL A 72 -31.73 42.57 -66.27
C VAL A 72 -32.41 43.81 -66.83
N GLU A 73 -33.50 43.63 -67.56
CA GLU A 73 -34.35 44.72 -68.02
C GLU A 73 -35.31 45.17 -66.90
N ILE A 74 -35.34 46.47 -66.64
CA ILE A 74 -36.17 47.05 -65.59
C ILE A 74 -37.57 47.28 -66.13
N THR A 75 -38.54 46.60 -65.53
CA THR A 75 -39.95 46.67 -65.93
C THR A 75 -40.69 47.86 -65.31
N ASP A 76 -40.21 48.36 -64.17
CA ASP A 76 -40.85 49.44 -63.40
C ASP A 76 -40.11 50.77 -63.60
N ILE A 77 -40.42 51.43 -64.71
CA ILE A 77 -39.88 52.75 -65.07
C ILE A 77 -40.99 53.80 -64.91
N HIS A 78 -40.74 54.78 -64.05
CA HIS A 78 -41.65 55.89 -63.82
C HIS A 78 -41.04 57.19 -64.36
N ARG A 79 -41.42 57.55 -65.59
CA ARG A 79 -40.86 58.71 -66.32
C ARG A 79 -39.34 58.60 -66.45
N ASN A 80 -38.59 59.34 -65.65
CA ASN A 80 -37.14 59.37 -65.64
C ASN A 80 -36.53 58.64 -64.43
N LYS A 81 -37.33 57.92 -63.63
CA LYS A 81 -36.87 57.20 -62.44
C LYS A 81 -37.10 55.70 -62.57
N PHE A 82 -36.17 54.92 -62.04
CA PHE A 82 -36.28 53.48 -61.92
C PHE A 82 -35.45 53.00 -60.73
N SER A 83 -35.71 51.78 -60.26
CA SER A 83 -35.02 51.23 -59.10
C SER A 83 -34.69 49.75 -59.28
N TYR A 84 -33.66 49.29 -58.58
CA TYR A 84 -33.25 47.89 -58.59
C TYR A 84 -32.73 47.47 -57.21
N LYS A 85 -33.08 46.25 -56.79
CA LYS A 85 -32.54 45.64 -55.57
C LYS A 85 -31.45 44.65 -55.92
N LEU A 86 -30.29 44.80 -55.29
CA LEU A 86 -29.14 43.93 -55.43
C LEU A 86 -28.72 43.41 -54.06
N MET A 87 -28.36 42.14 -53.99
CA MET A 87 -27.67 41.58 -52.82
C MET A 87 -26.17 41.53 -53.13
N LEU A 88 -25.35 42.06 -52.23
CA LEU A 88 -23.89 42.01 -52.38
C LEU A 88 -23.40 40.59 -52.06
N THR A 89 -22.97 39.85 -53.08
CA THR A 89 -22.46 38.47 -52.92
C THR A 89 -21.01 38.31 -53.36
N LYS A 90 -20.60 38.99 -54.44
CA LYS A 90 -19.24 38.92 -55.00
C LYS A 90 -18.78 40.28 -55.50
N ASN A 91 -17.46 40.45 -55.56
CA ASN A 91 -16.84 41.58 -56.25
C ASN A 91 -17.21 41.59 -57.73
N GLY A 92 -17.17 42.76 -58.34
CA GLY A 92 -17.44 42.92 -59.75
C GLY A 92 -17.79 44.34 -60.08
N ASN A 93 -18.65 44.51 -61.08
CA ASN A 93 -19.17 45.81 -61.48
C ASN A 93 -20.53 45.64 -62.15
N TYR A 94 -21.25 46.73 -62.29
CA TYR A 94 -22.47 46.78 -63.10
C TYR A 94 -22.44 47.97 -64.03
N SER A 95 -23.12 47.82 -65.17
CA SER A 95 -23.30 48.89 -66.14
C SER A 95 -24.77 49.10 -66.48
N ILE A 96 -25.13 50.35 -66.78
CA ILE A 96 -26.51 50.74 -67.07
C ILE A 96 -26.63 51.21 -68.52
N GLU A 97 -27.46 50.51 -69.28
CA GLU A 97 -27.91 50.94 -70.61
C GLU A 97 -29.30 51.59 -70.52
N LEU A 98 -29.43 52.78 -71.08
CA LEU A 98 -30.66 53.58 -71.05
C LEU A 98 -31.13 53.85 -72.47
N THR A 99 -32.44 53.76 -72.69
CA THR A 99 -33.10 54.22 -73.93
C THR A 99 -34.13 55.29 -73.58
N GLY A 100 -33.97 56.48 -74.14
CA GLY A 100 -34.87 57.61 -73.92
C GLY A 100 -36.19 57.41 -74.67
N ALA A 101 -37.20 58.20 -74.33
CA ALA A 101 -38.49 58.21 -75.04
C ALA A 101 -38.38 58.62 -76.53
N ASN A 102 -37.23 59.15 -76.95
CA ASN A 102 -36.86 59.48 -78.33
C ASN A 102 -36.09 58.33 -79.03
N ASP A 103 -36.07 57.13 -78.45
CA ASP A 103 -35.34 55.93 -78.90
C ASP A 103 -33.82 56.10 -79.01
N LEU A 104 -33.25 57.17 -78.46
CA LEU A 104 -31.80 57.33 -78.35
C LEU A 104 -31.25 56.57 -77.15
N LYS A 105 -30.23 55.76 -77.38
CA LYS A 105 -29.45 55.09 -76.33
C LYS A 105 -28.42 56.03 -75.70
N ASN A 106 -28.11 55.82 -74.42
CA ASN A 106 -26.99 56.49 -73.77
C ASN A 106 -25.68 56.24 -74.54
N GLY A 107 -24.81 57.27 -74.59
CA GLY A 107 -23.59 57.23 -75.42
C GLY A 107 -22.56 56.22 -74.91
N ARG A 108 -22.30 56.24 -73.61
CA ARG A 108 -21.45 55.28 -72.90
C ARG A 108 -22.24 54.81 -71.68
N PRO A 109 -22.47 53.50 -71.50
CA PRO A 109 -23.04 52.96 -70.27
C PRO A 109 -22.20 53.38 -69.07
N GLU A 110 -22.85 53.94 -68.04
CA GLU A 110 -22.19 54.22 -66.77
C GLU A 110 -21.85 52.89 -66.12
N ARG A 111 -20.61 52.74 -65.64
CA ARG A 111 -20.07 51.52 -65.04
C ARG A 111 -19.61 51.84 -63.63
N ASP A 112 -20.13 51.10 -62.66
CA ASP A 112 -19.80 51.25 -61.25
C ASP A 112 -19.28 49.95 -60.64
N ASP A 113 -18.31 50.04 -59.73
CA ASP A 113 -17.72 48.87 -59.07
C ASP A 113 -18.61 48.36 -57.93
N ILE A 114 -18.53 47.06 -57.71
CA ILE A 114 -19.10 46.35 -56.57
C ILE A 114 -17.94 45.74 -55.78
N ARG A 115 -17.76 46.20 -54.54
CA ARG A 115 -16.78 45.67 -53.58
C ARG A 115 -17.53 45.00 -52.42
N VAL A 116 -17.27 43.72 -52.22
CA VAL A 116 -17.88 42.91 -51.17
C VAL A 116 -16.82 42.55 -50.16
N GLU A 117 -17.03 42.95 -48.91
CA GLU A 117 -16.20 42.57 -47.78
C GLU A 117 -16.71 41.22 -47.25
N PRO A 118 -15.90 40.14 -47.30
CA PRO A 118 -16.31 38.85 -46.77
C PRO A 118 -16.37 38.86 -45.24
N ASP A 119 -17.31 38.10 -44.70
CA ASP A 119 -17.43 37.82 -43.26
C ASP A 119 -16.35 36.77 -42.87
N ASN A 120 -15.43 37.13 -41.98
CA ASN A 120 -14.31 36.25 -41.65
C ASN A 120 -14.69 35.31 -40.50
N PRO A 121 -14.26 34.03 -40.54
CA PRO A 121 -14.47 33.15 -39.41
C PRO A 121 -13.68 33.66 -38.19
N PRO A 122 -14.09 33.30 -36.96
CA PRO A 122 -13.49 33.83 -35.74
C PRO A 122 -12.03 33.39 -35.60
N GLU A 123 -11.17 34.22 -35.01
CA GLU A 123 -9.81 33.85 -34.64
C GLU A 123 -9.79 33.20 -33.26
N ILE A 124 -9.04 32.11 -33.09
CA ILE A 124 -8.98 31.38 -31.82
C ILE A 124 -7.57 30.95 -31.42
N ILE A 125 -7.23 31.17 -30.16
CA ILE A 125 -5.93 30.84 -29.56
C ILE A 125 -6.17 30.05 -28.28
N LEU A 126 -5.62 28.84 -28.23
CA LEU A 126 -5.48 28.04 -27.00
C LEU A 126 -4.14 28.42 -26.34
N GLU A 127 -4.19 29.22 -25.28
CA GLU A 127 -3.00 29.68 -24.55
C GLU A 127 -2.44 28.59 -23.63
N GLN A 128 -3.31 27.79 -23.00
CA GLN A 128 -2.93 26.62 -22.19
C GLN A 128 -3.96 25.51 -22.34
N PRO A 129 -3.55 24.23 -22.45
CA PRO A 129 -2.16 23.76 -22.58
C PRO A 129 -1.55 24.05 -23.96
N VAL A 130 -0.22 24.25 -24.01
CA VAL A 130 0.53 24.52 -25.27
C VAL A 130 1.13 23.28 -25.92
N ARG A 131 1.15 22.16 -25.19
CA ARG A 131 1.73 20.87 -25.60
C ARG A 131 0.87 19.73 -25.07
N ASP A 132 1.06 18.54 -25.61
CA ASP A 132 0.43 17.32 -25.13
C ASP A 132 0.66 17.13 -23.62
N GLN A 133 -0.36 16.62 -22.95
CA GLN A 133 -0.40 16.47 -21.50
C GLN A 133 -0.49 15.00 -21.14
N ILE A 134 0.30 14.60 -20.15
CA ILE A 134 0.21 13.28 -19.53
C ILE A 134 -0.52 13.46 -18.20
N LEU A 135 -1.66 12.79 -18.06
CA LEU A 135 -2.53 12.88 -16.89
C LEU A 135 -2.88 11.49 -16.37
N THR A 136 -3.37 11.42 -15.15
CA THR A 136 -4.07 10.25 -14.59
C THR A 136 -5.57 10.48 -14.72
N ALA A 137 -6.37 9.43 -14.52
CA ALA A 137 -7.84 9.53 -14.55
C ALA A 137 -8.45 10.48 -13.49
N ASN A 138 -7.65 10.95 -12.52
CA ASN A 138 -8.05 11.89 -11.48
C ASN A 138 -7.34 13.26 -11.61
N GLY A 139 -6.59 13.47 -12.69
CA GLY A 139 -5.82 14.68 -12.91
C GLY A 139 -6.67 15.90 -13.27
N LYS A 140 -6.00 17.04 -13.42
CA LYS A 140 -6.57 18.29 -13.88
C LYS A 140 -5.64 18.95 -14.88
N VAL A 141 -6.20 19.65 -15.86
CA VAL A 141 -5.45 20.44 -16.84
C VAL A 141 -5.99 21.86 -16.87
N ARG A 142 -5.11 22.86 -16.86
CA ARG A 142 -5.53 24.26 -17.00
C ARG A 142 -5.85 24.52 -18.47
N VAL A 143 -7.06 25.03 -18.72
CA VAL A 143 -7.57 25.37 -20.04
C VAL A 143 -7.75 26.88 -20.09
N LYS A 144 -6.90 27.54 -20.88
CA LYS A 144 -6.92 28.99 -21.08
C LYS A 144 -6.96 29.30 -22.57
N PHE A 145 -7.95 30.07 -23.01
CA PHE A 145 -8.11 30.40 -24.43
C PHE A 145 -8.77 31.75 -24.64
N LYS A 146 -8.60 32.26 -25.86
CA LYS A 146 -9.19 33.50 -26.35
C LYS A 146 -9.70 33.31 -27.76
N ALA A 147 -10.92 33.78 -28.02
CA ALA A 147 -11.53 33.84 -29.34
C ALA A 147 -11.96 35.28 -29.65
N LYS A 148 -11.87 35.68 -30.92
CA LYS A 148 -12.26 37.00 -31.39
C LYS A 148 -12.95 36.90 -32.74
N ASP A 149 -14.00 37.68 -32.92
CA ASP A 149 -14.75 37.82 -34.16
C ASP A 149 -14.76 39.28 -34.61
N ASP A 150 -15.00 39.54 -35.90
CA ASP A 150 -15.17 40.89 -36.44
C ASP A 150 -16.52 41.51 -36.06
N TYR A 151 -17.57 40.69 -35.92
CA TYR A 151 -18.86 41.10 -35.39
C TYR A 151 -19.08 40.56 -33.99
N ASN A 152 -19.45 39.28 -33.87
CA ASN A 152 -19.73 38.64 -32.59
C ASN A 152 -19.61 37.11 -32.71
N LEU A 153 -19.14 36.47 -31.65
CA LEU A 153 -19.22 35.01 -31.50
C LEU A 153 -20.67 34.59 -31.29
N THR A 154 -21.01 33.29 -31.25
CA THR A 154 -22.29 32.67 -30.81
C THR A 154 -22.09 31.52 -29.86
N GLU A 155 -21.14 30.65 -30.20
CA GLU A 155 -20.81 29.49 -29.39
C GLU A 155 -19.30 29.46 -29.19
N LEU A 156 -18.91 29.09 -27.98
CA LEU A 156 -17.51 28.90 -27.64
C LEU A 156 -17.42 27.62 -26.82
N ASN A 157 -17.04 26.53 -27.49
CA ASN A 157 -17.07 25.16 -26.96
C ASN A 157 -15.65 24.63 -26.67
N VAL A 158 -15.43 24.05 -25.48
CA VAL A 158 -14.29 23.17 -25.22
C VAL A 158 -14.70 21.78 -25.68
N MET A 159 -13.99 21.29 -26.68
CA MET A 159 -14.24 20.04 -27.36
C MET A 159 -13.30 18.97 -26.81
N LEU A 160 -13.86 17.77 -26.61
CA LEU A 160 -13.13 16.58 -26.20
C LEU A 160 -13.54 15.40 -27.10
N GLY A 161 -12.58 14.63 -27.60
CA GLY A 161 -12.86 13.48 -28.47
C GLY A 161 -11.74 12.46 -28.46
N ALA A 162 -12.01 11.25 -28.97
CA ALA A 162 -10.92 10.33 -29.25
C ALA A 162 -10.06 10.87 -30.42
N PRO A 163 -8.79 10.47 -30.54
CA PRO A 163 -7.90 10.95 -31.59
C PRO A 163 -8.52 10.75 -32.98
N GLY A 164 -8.65 11.85 -33.73
CA GLY A 164 -9.22 11.85 -35.08
C GLY A 164 -10.75 11.88 -35.17
N GLU A 165 -11.49 11.90 -34.05
CA GLU A 165 -12.94 12.06 -34.06
C GLU A 165 -13.38 13.55 -34.07
N GLN A 166 -14.64 13.80 -34.43
CA GLN A 166 -15.23 15.16 -34.48
C GLN A 166 -15.40 15.82 -33.10
N GLY A 167 -15.17 15.07 -32.01
CA GLY A 167 -15.29 15.53 -30.63
C GLY A 167 -16.72 15.86 -30.21
N LYS A 168 -16.91 16.05 -28.92
CA LYS A 168 -18.15 16.55 -28.33
C LYS A 168 -17.85 17.70 -27.38
N PRO A 169 -18.73 18.70 -27.25
CA PRO A 169 -18.57 19.74 -26.26
C PRO A 169 -18.60 19.14 -24.86
N LEU A 170 -17.75 19.64 -23.95
CA LEU A 170 -17.64 19.15 -22.59
C LEU A 170 -18.95 19.39 -21.81
N SER A 171 -19.40 20.65 -21.74
CA SER A 171 -20.73 21.02 -21.26
C SER A 171 -21.06 22.47 -21.62
N ASP A 172 -22.36 22.77 -21.72
CA ASP A 172 -22.85 24.15 -21.96
C ASP A 172 -22.54 25.11 -20.80
N ARG A 173 -22.26 24.58 -19.60
CA ARG A 173 -21.92 25.37 -18.40
C ARG A 173 -20.51 25.93 -18.43
N ILE A 174 -19.60 25.21 -19.08
CA ILE A 174 -18.19 25.59 -19.18
C ILE A 174 -18.01 26.37 -20.48
N THR A 175 -18.68 25.95 -21.55
CA THR A 175 -18.41 26.38 -22.92
C THR A 175 -19.64 26.24 -23.82
N GLY A 176 -20.77 26.84 -23.45
CA GLY A 176 -22.02 26.78 -24.22
C GLY A 176 -22.22 27.94 -25.19
N ARG A 177 -23.48 28.27 -25.46
CA ARG A 177 -23.85 29.54 -26.10
C ARG A 177 -23.31 30.68 -25.25
N PHE A 178 -22.47 31.51 -25.84
CA PHE A 178 -21.51 32.36 -25.15
C PHE A 178 -22.17 33.50 -24.32
N TRP A 179 -23.50 33.56 -24.18
CA TRP A 179 -24.27 34.64 -23.52
C TRP A 179 -25.66 34.28 -22.98
N GLN A 180 -25.87 33.11 -22.37
CA GLN A 180 -27.13 32.93 -21.62
C GLN A 180 -27.13 33.76 -20.31
N THR A 181 -27.21 35.10 -20.37
CA THR A 181 -27.91 35.99 -19.40
C THR A 181 -27.88 37.50 -19.67
N THR A 182 -27.14 38.02 -20.65
CA THR A 182 -27.14 39.48 -20.96
C THR A 182 -27.31 39.72 -22.45
N THR A 183 -28.16 40.68 -22.81
CA THR A 183 -28.58 41.05 -24.17
C THR A 183 -27.47 41.59 -25.08
N THR A 184 -26.21 41.44 -24.70
CA THR A 184 -25.04 41.96 -25.41
C THR A 184 -24.29 40.82 -26.07
N LEU A 185 -24.30 40.82 -27.41
CA LEU A 185 -23.34 40.06 -28.20
C LEU A 185 -21.92 40.59 -27.91
N HIS A 186 -20.93 39.70 -27.87
CA HIS A 186 -19.55 40.05 -27.57
C HIS A 186 -18.61 39.62 -28.70
N PRO A 187 -17.74 40.51 -29.20
CA PRO A 187 -16.75 40.21 -30.24
C PRO A 187 -15.54 39.43 -29.71
N VAL A 188 -15.40 39.29 -28.39
CA VAL A 188 -14.27 38.61 -27.76
C VAL A 188 -14.80 37.66 -26.69
N GLY A 189 -14.28 36.43 -26.68
CA GLY A 189 -14.52 35.46 -25.63
C GLY A 189 -13.25 34.89 -25.04
N GLU A 190 -13.22 34.77 -23.71
CA GLU A 190 -12.06 34.28 -22.97
C GLU A 190 -12.51 33.23 -21.94
N GLY A 191 -11.67 32.22 -21.70
CA GLY A 191 -11.86 31.22 -20.66
C GLY A 191 -10.55 30.92 -19.94
N ASP A 192 -10.59 30.80 -18.61
CA ASP A 192 -9.46 30.38 -17.77
C ASP A 192 -9.98 29.55 -16.59
N PHE A 193 -9.82 28.23 -16.66
CA PHE A 193 -10.26 27.31 -15.62
C PHE A 193 -9.43 26.01 -15.62
N TYR A 194 -9.60 25.20 -14.58
CA TYR A 194 -9.04 23.84 -14.54
C TYR A 194 -10.11 22.83 -14.95
N LEU A 195 -9.87 22.10 -16.03
CA LEU A 195 -10.62 20.90 -16.36
C LEU A 195 -10.19 19.78 -15.40
N ASP A 196 -10.95 19.61 -14.32
CA ASP A 196 -10.69 18.64 -13.27
C ASP A 196 -11.43 17.32 -13.56
N PHE A 197 -10.69 16.28 -13.95
CA PHE A 197 -11.27 15.03 -14.39
C PHE A 197 -12.02 14.32 -13.27
N LEU A 198 -11.54 14.42 -12.03
CA LEU A 198 -12.21 13.82 -10.89
C LEU A 198 -13.56 14.50 -10.65
N ALA A 199 -13.57 15.84 -10.55
CA ALA A 199 -14.78 16.60 -10.29
C ALA A 199 -15.80 16.47 -11.44
N GLU A 200 -15.35 16.52 -12.69
CA GLU A 200 -16.22 16.40 -13.86
C GLU A 200 -16.74 14.96 -14.09
N ARG A 201 -15.99 13.94 -13.66
CA ARG A 201 -16.48 12.56 -13.64
C ARG A 201 -17.57 12.36 -12.57
N GLU A 202 -17.38 12.92 -11.37
CA GLU A 202 -18.38 12.87 -10.29
C GLU A 202 -19.70 13.58 -10.66
N LYS A 203 -19.61 14.71 -11.37
CA LYS A 203 -20.78 15.41 -11.93
C LYS A 203 -21.44 14.65 -13.10
N GLY A 204 -20.78 13.64 -13.64
CA GLY A 204 -21.26 12.86 -14.78
C GLY A 204 -21.00 13.50 -16.15
N THR A 205 -20.35 14.67 -16.20
CA THR A 205 -19.96 15.36 -17.44
C THR A 205 -19.15 14.44 -18.32
N LEU A 206 -18.16 13.74 -17.74
CA LEU A 206 -17.21 12.91 -18.50
C LEU A 206 -17.70 11.48 -18.83
N LYS A 207 -18.94 11.11 -18.47
CA LYS A 207 -19.45 9.73 -18.61
C LYS A 207 -19.36 9.17 -20.03
N GLN A 208 -19.45 10.02 -21.05
CA GLN A 208 -19.49 9.57 -22.45
C GLN A 208 -18.12 9.23 -23.05
N TRP A 209 -17.00 9.57 -22.41
CA TRP A 209 -15.64 9.37 -22.95
C TRP A 209 -14.87 8.18 -22.36
N LYS A 210 -15.50 7.31 -21.53
CA LYS A 210 -14.91 6.11 -20.92
C LYS A 210 -13.43 6.27 -20.52
N ILE A 211 -13.17 7.26 -19.66
CA ILE A 211 -11.80 7.64 -19.31
C ILE A 211 -11.20 6.59 -18.38
N GLU A 212 -10.36 5.73 -18.95
CA GLU A 212 -9.64 4.67 -18.28
C GLU A 212 -8.12 4.83 -18.52
N PRO A 213 -7.26 4.25 -17.66
CA PRO A 213 -5.83 4.16 -17.95
C PRO A 213 -5.56 3.56 -19.35
N GLY A 214 -4.70 4.20 -20.12
CA GLY A 214 -4.42 3.90 -21.52
C GLY A 214 -5.24 4.70 -22.54
N SER A 215 -6.21 5.50 -22.11
CA SER A 215 -7.02 6.32 -23.02
C SER A 215 -6.24 7.52 -23.55
N GLU A 216 -6.48 7.88 -24.82
CA GLU A 216 -6.04 9.14 -25.41
C GLU A 216 -7.25 9.99 -25.77
N LEU A 217 -7.19 11.30 -25.51
CA LEU A 217 -8.23 12.25 -25.85
C LEU A 217 -7.62 13.50 -26.46
N ASP A 218 -8.19 14.03 -27.53
CA ASP A 218 -7.84 15.34 -28.06
C ASP A 218 -8.72 16.41 -27.41
N LEU A 219 -8.10 17.49 -26.93
CA LEU A 219 -8.72 18.69 -26.38
C LEU A 219 -8.49 19.86 -27.34
N TRP A 220 -9.55 20.56 -27.72
CA TRP A 220 -9.46 21.80 -28.49
C TRP A 220 -10.63 22.73 -28.20
N ILE A 221 -10.56 23.95 -28.71
CA ILE A 221 -11.63 24.93 -28.57
C ILE A 221 -12.26 25.15 -29.94
N ARG A 222 -13.58 25.27 -30.00
CA ARG A 222 -14.34 25.63 -31.19
C ARG A 222 -15.07 26.95 -30.93
N ALA A 223 -14.90 27.92 -31.82
CA ALA A 223 -15.65 29.16 -31.85
C ALA A 223 -16.56 29.19 -33.08
N VAL A 224 -17.78 29.70 -32.90
CA VAL A 224 -18.76 29.92 -33.97
C VAL A 224 -19.14 31.39 -33.95
N ASP A 225 -19.20 32.06 -35.11
CA ASP A 225 -19.64 33.45 -35.23
C ASP A 225 -21.17 33.61 -35.11
N CYS A 226 -21.67 34.82 -35.37
CA CYS A 226 -23.10 35.15 -35.34
C CYS A 226 -23.80 35.15 -36.70
N ASN A 227 -23.14 34.71 -37.78
CA ASN A 227 -23.73 34.64 -39.11
C ASN A 227 -24.71 33.46 -39.23
N PRO A 228 -26.03 33.70 -39.36
CA PRO A 228 -27.02 32.62 -39.35
C PRO A 228 -27.09 31.84 -40.67
N ASN A 229 -26.60 32.42 -41.77
CA ASN A 229 -26.70 31.82 -43.11
C ASN A 229 -25.49 30.94 -43.42
N LYS A 230 -24.31 31.38 -42.98
CA LYS A 230 -23.05 30.67 -43.18
C LYS A 230 -22.17 30.90 -41.95
N PRO A 231 -22.41 30.16 -40.84
CA PRO A 231 -21.64 30.35 -39.63
C PRO A 231 -20.15 30.09 -39.87
N GLY A 232 -19.33 31.09 -39.59
CA GLY A 232 -17.88 30.96 -39.49
C GLY A 232 -17.53 30.10 -38.28
N ILE A 233 -16.79 29.02 -38.53
CA ILE A 233 -16.35 28.09 -37.48
C ILE A 233 -14.83 28.02 -37.52
N SER A 234 -14.22 28.21 -36.35
CA SER A 234 -12.77 28.03 -36.17
C SER A 234 -12.47 27.12 -35.01
N GLU A 235 -11.43 26.32 -35.15
CA GLU A 235 -10.93 25.42 -34.11
C GLU A 235 -9.48 25.77 -33.76
N SER A 236 -9.13 25.64 -32.48
CA SER A 236 -7.74 25.76 -32.03
C SER A 236 -6.90 24.56 -32.47
N ILE A 237 -5.59 24.61 -32.20
CA ILE A 237 -4.78 23.39 -32.19
C ILE A 237 -5.39 22.34 -31.25
N LYS A 238 -5.26 21.07 -31.64
CA LYS A 238 -5.65 19.93 -30.82
C LYS A 238 -4.49 19.53 -29.92
N ILE A 239 -4.75 19.44 -28.62
CA ILE A 239 -3.78 18.99 -27.62
C ILE A 239 -4.16 17.58 -27.17
N ARG A 240 -3.21 16.65 -27.25
CA ARG A 240 -3.45 15.29 -26.79
C ARG A 240 -3.32 15.18 -25.28
N LEU A 241 -4.29 14.53 -24.66
CA LEU A 241 -4.32 14.15 -23.26
C LEU A 241 -4.14 12.63 -23.18
N SER A 242 -2.97 12.18 -22.74
CA SER A 242 -2.66 10.76 -22.52
C SER A 242 -2.95 10.39 -21.08
N ILE A 243 -3.94 9.51 -20.86
CA ILE A 243 -4.38 9.11 -19.53
C ILE A 243 -3.62 7.85 -19.11
N LEU A 244 -2.64 8.00 -18.22
CA LEU A 244 -1.85 6.89 -17.70
C LEU A 244 -2.42 6.31 -16.40
N HIS A 245 -2.04 5.07 -16.13
CA HIS A 245 -2.21 4.50 -14.80
C HIS A 245 -1.31 5.26 -13.80
N PRO A 246 -1.73 5.46 -12.53
CA PRO A 246 -0.91 6.19 -11.55
C PRO A 246 0.54 5.70 -11.44
N THR A 247 0.78 4.39 -11.46
CA THR A 247 2.14 3.82 -11.41
C THR A 247 2.93 4.08 -12.71
N ASP A 248 2.30 4.05 -13.88
CA ASP A 248 2.96 4.40 -15.15
C ASP A 248 3.31 5.90 -15.22
N PHE A 249 2.42 6.75 -14.69
CA PHE A 249 2.71 8.17 -14.51
C PHE A 249 3.91 8.39 -13.57
N MET A 250 3.94 7.67 -12.44
CA MET A 250 5.09 7.70 -11.52
C MET A 250 6.39 7.29 -12.20
N GLU A 251 6.37 6.24 -13.02
CA GLU A 251 7.54 5.81 -13.80
C GLU A 251 8.03 6.90 -14.76
N ALA A 252 7.11 7.55 -15.48
CA ALA A 252 7.45 8.64 -16.39
C ALA A 252 8.10 9.83 -15.66
N ILE A 253 7.60 10.18 -14.47
CA ILE A 253 8.19 11.24 -13.64
C ILE A 253 9.58 10.82 -13.11
N VAL A 254 9.73 9.59 -12.62
CA VAL A 254 11.04 9.08 -12.17
C VAL A 254 12.07 9.12 -13.30
N LEU A 255 11.67 8.79 -14.53
CA LEU A 255 12.55 8.87 -15.70
C LEU A 255 12.96 10.32 -16.01
N LYS A 256 12.01 11.26 -16.00
CA LYS A 256 12.31 12.69 -16.15
C LYS A 256 13.25 13.21 -15.07
N THR A 257 13.07 12.80 -13.81
CA THR A 257 13.97 13.18 -12.71
C THR A 257 15.37 12.56 -12.88
N LYS A 258 15.47 11.32 -13.39
CA LYS A 258 16.77 10.70 -13.71
C LYS A 258 17.54 11.49 -14.78
N GLU A 259 16.86 12.10 -15.76
CA GLU A 259 17.52 12.99 -16.72
C GLU A 259 18.14 14.22 -16.04
N LEU A 260 17.47 14.78 -15.01
CA LEU A 260 18.01 15.91 -14.24
C LEU A 260 19.25 15.54 -13.42
N MET A 261 19.44 14.27 -13.06
CA MET A 261 20.68 13.82 -12.44
C MET A 261 21.88 14.02 -13.36
N GLY A 262 21.68 13.89 -14.69
CA GLY A 262 22.70 14.18 -15.69
C GLY A 262 23.16 15.64 -15.63
N ASP A 263 22.22 16.58 -15.65
CA ASP A 263 22.50 18.02 -15.53
C ASP A 263 23.21 18.35 -14.22
N THR A 264 22.74 17.77 -13.11
CA THR A 264 23.34 17.99 -11.77
C THR A 264 24.76 17.45 -11.71
N ARG A 265 25.02 16.27 -12.29
CA ARG A 265 26.35 15.67 -12.36
C ARG A 265 27.30 16.51 -13.21
N VAL A 266 26.86 16.97 -14.38
CA VAL A 266 27.65 17.87 -15.24
C VAL A 266 27.99 19.16 -14.50
N GLY A 267 27.01 19.76 -13.80
CA GLY A 267 27.23 20.94 -12.98
C GLY A 267 28.25 20.70 -11.87
N TRP A 268 28.15 19.57 -11.15
CA TRP A 268 29.07 19.22 -10.08
C TRP A 268 30.50 19.03 -10.60
N HIS A 269 30.67 18.22 -11.64
CA HIS A 269 31.98 17.95 -12.24
C HIS A 269 32.63 19.22 -12.78
N SER A 270 31.82 20.11 -13.37
CA SER A 270 32.32 21.37 -13.91
C SER A 270 32.75 22.34 -12.80
N LEU A 271 31.99 22.46 -11.69
CA LEU A 271 32.39 23.30 -10.55
C LEU A 271 33.65 22.78 -9.85
N ALA A 272 33.73 21.46 -9.63
CA ALA A 272 34.91 20.84 -9.05
C ALA A 272 36.13 21.02 -9.96
N GLY A 273 35.94 20.86 -11.28
CA GLY A 273 36.98 21.10 -12.27
C GLY A 273 37.46 22.55 -12.25
N ALA A 274 36.54 23.52 -12.26
CA ALA A 274 36.87 24.94 -12.28
C ALA A 274 37.67 25.34 -11.04
N TYR A 275 37.36 24.75 -9.89
CA TYR A 275 38.13 24.92 -8.66
C TYR A 275 39.55 24.35 -8.77
N HIS A 276 39.71 23.09 -9.19
CA HIS A 276 41.03 22.43 -9.27
C HIS A 276 41.93 23.05 -10.33
N ASP A 277 41.38 23.26 -11.53
CA ASP A 277 42.08 23.88 -12.65
C ASP A 277 42.42 25.34 -12.32
N GLY A 278 41.51 26.05 -11.64
CA GLY A 278 41.75 27.42 -11.17
C GLY A 278 42.87 27.51 -10.16
N LYS A 279 42.89 26.61 -9.18
CA LYS A 279 43.99 26.49 -8.21
C LYS A 279 45.32 26.19 -8.89
N LYS A 280 45.32 25.30 -9.89
CA LYS A 280 46.50 24.96 -10.69
C LYS A 280 46.99 26.15 -11.53
N TRP A 281 46.08 26.90 -12.13
CA TRP A 281 46.40 28.09 -12.91
C TRP A 281 46.98 29.23 -12.04
N LEU A 282 46.49 29.42 -10.81
CA LEU A 282 47.08 30.39 -9.88
C LEU A 282 48.54 30.07 -9.54
N GLY A 283 48.92 28.78 -9.56
CA GLY A 283 50.31 28.34 -9.40
C GLY A 283 51.17 28.57 -10.65
N ASN A 284 50.56 28.66 -11.84
CA ASN A 284 51.24 28.97 -13.11
C ASN A 284 50.34 29.82 -14.04
N GLN A 285 50.37 31.13 -13.84
CA GLN A 285 49.45 32.09 -14.51
C GLN A 285 49.73 32.31 -16.01
N THR A 286 50.64 31.53 -16.61
CA THR A 286 51.00 31.61 -18.03
C THR A 286 50.22 30.62 -18.91
N ASP A 287 49.53 29.65 -18.31
CA ASP A 287 48.77 28.63 -19.04
C ASP A 287 47.38 29.16 -19.45
N ASP A 288 47.32 29.87 -20.58
CA ASP A 288 46.08 30.49 -21.07
C ASP A 288 45.01 29.43 -21.45
N LYS A 289 45.41 28.18 -21.80
CA LYS A 289 44.47 27.08 -22.09
C LYS A 289 43.76 26.62 -20.82
N LEU A 290 44.49 26.53 -19.71
CA LEU A 290 43.93 26.15 -18.42
C LEU A 290 42.95 27.21 -17.91
N LEU A 291 43.25 28.50 -18.11
CA LEU A 291 42.31 29.58 -17.78
C LEU A 291 41.02 29.51 -18.60
N GLN A 292 41.14 29.23 -19.90
CA GLN A 292 39.97 29.04 -20.76
C GLN A 292 39.11 27.87 -20.25
N ALA A 293 39.73 26.75 -19.89
CA ALA A 293 39.02 25.60 -19.33
C ALA A 293 38.25 25.95 -18.04
N VAL A 294 38.85 26.74 -17.13
CA VAL A 294 38.18 27.21 -15.89
C VAL A 294 36.92 28.02 -16.22
N GLN A 295 37.01 28.93 -17.19
CA GLN A 295 35.89 29.77 -17.60
C GLN A 295 34.78 28.95 -18.26
N GLU A 296 35.12 28.05 -19.19
CA GLU A 296 34.16 27.17 -19.86
C GLU A 296 33.45 26.23 -18.87
N GLN A 297 34.18 25.70 -17.89
CA GLN A 297 33.62 24.86 -16.83
C GLN A 297 32.68 25.67 -15.92
N GLN A 298 33.04 26.89 -15.55
CA GLN A 298 32.17 27.79 -14.79
C GLN A 298 30.87 28.11 -15.56
N GLU A 299 30.97 28.48 -16.83
CA GLU A 299 29.79 28.74 -17.69
C GLU A 299 28.93 27.49 -17.91
N THR A 300 29.54 26.30 -17.97
CA THR A 300 28.82 25.03 -18.06
C THR A 300 28.06 24.73 -16.77
N ALA A 301 28.64 24.99 -15.61
CA ALA A 301 27.97 24.85 -14.33
C ALA A 301 26.77 25.78 -14.17
N GLU A 302 26.89 27.04 -14.59
CA GLU A 302 25.81 28.03 -14.56
C GLU A 302 24.65 27.61 -15.48
N ARG A 303 24.97 27.13 -16.69
CA ARG A 303 23.96 26.59 -17.61
C ARG A 303 23.25 25.38 -17.02
N ALA A 304 23.97 24.47 -16.37
CA ALA A 304 23.38 23.31 -15.70
C ALA A 304 22.44 23.74 -14.56
N ALA A 305 22.85 24.67 -13.69
CA ALA A 305 22.01 25.17 -12.60
C ALA A 305 20.76 25.91 -13.12
N ALA A 306 20.89 26.70 -14.18
CA ALA A 306 19.77 27.37 -14.83
C ALA A 306 18.79 26.38 -15.48
N ALA A 307 19.30 25.33 -16.14
CA ALA A 307 18.48 24.28 -16.73
C ALA A 307 17.68 23.51 -15.67
N LEU A 308 18.30 23.18 -14.54
CA LEU A 308 17.61 22.56 -13.39
C LEU A 308 16.47 23.45 -12.86
N SER A 309 16.72 24.74 -12.66
CA SER A 309 15.71 25.70 -12.17
C SER A 309 14.54 25.89 -13.14
N LEU A 310 14.77 25.68 -14.44
CA LEU A 310 13.71 25.74 -15.46
C LEU A 310 12.90 24.43 -15.55
N ARG A 311 13.57 23.27 -15.53
CA ARG A 311 12.95 21.95 -15.76
C ARG A 311 12.31 21.35 -14.51
N PHE A 312 12.87 21.58 -13.33
CA PHE A 312 12.39 20.98 -12.09
C PHE A 312 10.95 21.40 -11.71
N PRO A 313 10.52 22.67 -11.89
CA PRO A 313 9.13 23.06 -11.66
C PRO A 313 8.10 22.28 -12.49
N GLU A 314 8.47 21.84 -13.70
CA GLU A 314 7.58 21.03 -14.55
C GLU A 314 7.24 19.68 -13.90
N ILE A 315 8.15 19.11 -13.11
CA ILE A 315 7.92 17.86 -12.36
C ILE A 315 6.90 18.09 -11.24
N ILE A 316 7.09 19.17 -10.47
CA ILE A 316 6.17 19.54 -9.39
C ILE A 316 4.77 19.81 -9.95
N GLU A 317 4.68 20.61 -11.01
CA GLU A 317 3.40 20.94 -11.65
C GLU A 317 2.70 19.69 -12.20
N ALA A 318 3.44 18.77 -12.82
CA ALA A 318 2.89 17.52 -13.32
C ALA A 318 2.31 16.67 -12.17
N MET A 319 3.00 16.59 -11.03
CA MET A 319 2.50 15.85 -9.86
C MET A 319 1.27 16.50 -9.22
N ASP A 320 1.27 17.83 -9.12
CA ASP A 320 0.17 18.63 -8.54
C ASP A 320 -1.09 18.53 -9.38
N SER A 321 -0.90 18.61 -10.70
CA SER A 321 -1.96 18.43 -11.68
C SER A 321 -2.52 17.01 -11.65
N ASN A 322 -1.77 16.04 -11.14
CA ASN A 322 -2.21 14.64 -11.04
C ASN A 322 -2.61 14.19 -9.63
N ARG A 323 -2.59 15.11 -8.65
CA ARG A 323 -2.95 14.84 -7.24
C ARG A 323 -2.11 13.74 -6.59
N LEU A 324 -0.83 13.64 -6.93
CA LEU A 324 0.08 12.59 -6.45
C LEU A 324 1.16 13.10 -5.47
N ARG A 325 1.01 14.32 -4.90
CA ARG A 325 2.03 14.91 -4.01
C ARG A 325 2.48 13.97 -2.88
N GLN A 326 1.54 13.28 -2.25
CA GLN A 326 1.84 12.41 -1.11
C GLN A 326 2.63 11.17 -1.57
N GLU A 327 2.28 10.60 -2.71
CA GLU A 327 2.93 9.44 -3.32
C GLU A 327 4.36 9.75 -3.78
N PHE A 328 4.64 11.02 -4.11
CA PHE A 328 5.93 11.49 -4.59
C PHE A 328 6.82 12.13 -3.52
N MET A 329 6.49 12.00 -2.24
CA MET A 329 7.33 12.50 -1.14
C MET A 329 7.58 14.00 -1.25
N ALA A 330 6.50 14.78 -1.43
CA ALA A 330 6.54 16.19 -1.86
C ALA A 330 7.51 17.05 -1.05
N LYS A 331 7.64 16.84 0.27
CA LYS A 331 8.52 17.64 1.10
C LYS A 331 10.00 17.56 0.70
N ARG A 332 10.47 16.39 0.25
CA ARG A 332 11.83 16.22 -0.27
C ARG A 332 12.01 16.90 -1.62
N LEU A 333 11.00 16.88 -2.46
CA LEU A 333 11.04 17.59 -3.74
C LEU A 333 11.00 19.12 -3.57
N ASP A 334 10.18 19.61 -2.64
CA ASP A 334 10.12 21.03 -2.30
C ASP A 334 11.48 21.53 -1.77
N ASP A 335 12.16 20.73 -0.94
CA ASP A 335 13.54 20.99 -0.49
C ASP A 335 14.53 20.99 -1.66
N ILE A 336 14.50 19.99 -2.54
CA ILE A 336 15.34 19.94 -3.75
C ILE A 336 15.13 21.19 -4.62
N GLY A 337 13.88 21.59 -4.85
CA GLY A 337 13.54 22.79 -5.63
C GLY A 337 14.09 24.07 -5.01
N THR A 338 14.03 24.18 -3.68
CA THR A 338 14.63 25.29 -2.92
C THR A 338 16.15 25.33 -3.14
N LYS A 339 16.82 24.18 -3.02
CA LYS A 339 18.28 24.08 -3.22
C LYS A 339 18.71 24.39 -4.65
N ILE A 340 17.92 24.00 -5.65
CA ILE A 340 18.17 24.34 -7.05
C ILE A 340 18.19 25.85 -7.26
N ASN A 341 17.21 26.57 -6.70
CA ASN A 341 17.13 28.02 -6.84
C ASN A 341 18.27 28.73 -6.11
N GLU A 342 18.57 28.33 -4.86
CA GLU A 342 19.73 28.84 -4.12
C GLU A 342 21.04 28.66 -4.88
N LEU A 343 21.22 27.50 -5.52
CA LEU A 343 22.43 27.16 -6.26
C LEU A 343 22.55 27.92 -7.58
N LYS A 344 21.45 28.13 -8.30
CA LYS A 344 21.41 28.97 -9.51
C LYS A 344 21.91 30.38 -9.21
N ASP A 345 21.38 31.02 -8.17
CA ASP A 345 21.79 32.38 -7.80
C ASP A 345 23.25 32.42 -7.32
N PHE A 346 23.66 31.41 -6.54
CA PHE A 346 25.03 31.31 -6.03
C PHE A 346 26.07 31.10 -7.14
N THR A 347 25.79 30.24 -8.12
CA THR A 347 26.68 29.99 -9.26
C THR A 347 26.76 31.19 -10.20
N ALA A 348 25.64 31.87 -10.47
CA ALA A 348 25.64 33.12 -11.26
C ALA A 348 26.45 34.24 -10.59
N ALA A 349 26.41 34.34 -9.26
CA ALA A 349 27.22 35.30 -8.51
C ALA A 349 28.73 35.04 -8.64
N ILE A 350 29.15 33.76 -8.69
CA ILE A 350 30.54 33.37 -8.97
C ILE A 350 30.95 33.80 -10.37
N GLY A 351 30.13 33.51 -11.39
CA GLY A 351 30.35 33.93 -12.77
C GLY A 351 30.53 35.43 -12.92
N LYS A 352 29.67 36.21 -12.25
CA LYS A 352 29.76 37.68 -12.26
C LYS A 352 31.09 38.17 -11.67
N LYS A 353 31.51 37.65 -10.51
CA LYS A 353 32.82 37.98 -9.89
C LYS A 353 34.00 37.58 -10.78
N LEU A 354 33.91 36.42 -11.45
CA LEU A 354 34.96 35.96 -12.37
C LEU A 354 35.03 36.86 -13.62
N ALA A 355 33.89 37.35 -14.12
CA ALA A 355 33.82 38.25 -15.26
C ALA A 355 34.45 39.63 -14.99
N GLU A 356 34.47 40.09 -13.73
CA GLU A 356 35.20 41.30 -13.31
C GLU A 356 36.72 41.19 -13.56
N GLY A 357 37.24 39.96 -13.72
CA GLY A 357 38.62 39.70 -14.11
C GLY A 357 38.94 40.05 -15.57
N ARG A 358 37.92 40.27 -16.42
CA ARG A 358 38.10 40.65 -17.83
C ARG A 358 38.54 42.13 -17.91
N PRO A 359 39.47 42.49 -18.82
CA PRO A 359 39.95 43.86 -18.97
C PRO A 359 38.84 44.75 -19.54
N ALA A 360 38.61 45.91 -18.92
CA ALA A 360 37.58 46.87 -19.32
C ALA A 360 38.12 48.00 -20.22
N SER A 361 39.45 48.12 -20.33
CA SER A 361 40.13 49.12 -21.17
C SER A 361 41.31 48.51 -21.92
N GLN A 362 41.80 49.19 -22.95
CA GLN A 362 43.01 48.79 -23.70
C GLN A 362 44.26 48.74 -22.81
N GLU A 363 44.34 49.59 -21.78
CA GLU A 363 45.48 49.61 -20.86
C GLU A 363 45.49 48.37 -19.95
N GLU A 364 44.31 47.91 -19.52
CA GLU A 364 44.16 46.67 -18.74
C GLU A 364 44.32 45.41 -19.59
N ALA A 365 44.20 45.52 -20.92
CA ALA A 365 44.35 44.40 -21.85
C ALA A 365 45.81 43.95 -22.05
N GLN A 366 46.80 44.68 -21.51
CA GLN A 366 48.19 44.24 -21.50
C GLN A 366 48.32 42.86 -20.82
N PRO A 367 49.11 41.91 -21.37
CA PRO A 367 49.13 40.52 -20.91
C PRO A 367 49.35 40.35 -19.39
N ASP A 368 50.30 41.08 -18.81
CA ASP A 368 50.64 40.98 -17.40
C ASP A 368 49.56 41.60 -16.50
N LYS A 369 49.02 42.77 -16.86
CA LYS A 369 47.91 43.42 -16.13
C LYS A 369 46.62 42.60 -16.19
N ARG A 370 46.31 42.04 -17.37
CA ARG A 370 45.17 41.13 -17.60
C ARG A 370 45.27 39.88 -16.71
N ARG A 371 46.44 39.24 -16.69
CA ARG A 371 46.69 38.04 -15.86
C ARG A 371 46.59 38.37 -14.37
N ALA A 372 47.17 39.47 -13.92
CA ALA A 372 47.07 39.91 -12.51
C ALA A 372 45.63 40.20 -12.08
N LYS A 373 44.84 40.88 -12.94
CA LYS A 373 43.42 41.15 -12.70
C LYS A 373 42.60 39.86 -12.61
N MET A 374 42.83 38.93 -13.53
CA MET A 374 42.20 37.61 -13.51
C MET A 374 42.61 36.78 -12.28
N ALA A 375 43.88 36.80 -11.88
CA ALA A 375 44.34 36.11 -10.68
C ALA A 375 43.68 36.65 -9.40
N LYS A 376 43.45 37.97 -9.33
CA LYS A 376 42.69 38.58 -8.23
C LYS A 376 41.23 38.10 -8.22
N ALA A 377 40.57 38.12 -9.37
CA ALA A 377 39.18 37.65 -9.50
C ALA A 377 39.05 36.16 -9.14
N LEU A 378 39.94 35.31 -9.67
CA LEU A 378 39.92 33.87 -9.43
C LEU A 378 40.20 33.52 -7.96
N ASN A 379 41.20 34.17 -7.33
CA ASN A 379 41.45 34.00 -5.89
C ASN A 379 40.23 34.35 -5.03
N ALA A 380 39.47 35.39 -5.42
CA ALA A 380 38.28 35.82 -4.69
C ALA A 380 37.10 34.84 -4.79
N VAL A 381 37.09 33.96 -5.80
CA VAL A 381 35.98 33.02 -6.03
C VAL A 381 36.31 31.56 -5.73
N LEU A 382 37.58 31.17 -5.55
CA LEU A 382 37.94 29.75 -5.36
C LEU A 382 37.20 29.07 -4.19
N ALA A 383 37.07 29.76 -3.05
CA ALA A 383 36.33 29.22 -1.91
C ALA A 383 34.84 29.04 -2.23
N ASP A 384 34.25 30.01 -2.93
CA ASP A 384 32.85 29.96 -3.40
C ASP A 384 32.66 28.84 -4.44
N GLN A 385 33.62 28.61 -5.35
CA GLN A 385 33.61 27.50 -6.31
C GLN A 385 33.63 26.14 -5.61
N ASN A 386 34.50 25.94 -4.62
CA ASN A 386 34.52 24.71 -3.83
C ASN A 386 33.19 24.49 -3.08
N LYS A 387 32.64 25.55 -2.47
CA LYS A 387 31.35 25.51 -1.78
C LYS A 387 30.21 25.18 -2.75
N ALA A 388 30.19 25.79 -3.93
CA ALA A 388 29.20 25.51 -4.97
C ALA A 388 29.30 24.06 -5.46
N ALA A 389 30.51 23.54 -5.67
CA ALA A 389 30.74 22.16 -6.08
C ALA A 389 30.17 21.17 -5.06
N TRP A 390 30.38 21.41 -3.76
CA TRP A 390 29.80 20.58 -2.70
C TRP A 390 28.28 20.67 -2.64
N ARG A 391 27.70 21.87 -2.78
CA ARG A 391 26.24 22.04 -2.80
C ARG A 391 25.61 21.33 -4.00
N MET A 392 26.25 21.38 -5.18
CA MET A 392 25.81 20.66 -6.37
C MET A 392 25.93 19.14 -6.20
N ARG A 393 27.00 18.65 -5.56
CA ARG A 393 27.13 17.23 -5.18
C ARG A 393 26.01 16.79 -4.23
N LEU A 394 25.73 17.57 -3.17
CA LEU A 394 24.67 17.27 -2.22
C LEU A 394 23.29 17.28 -2.90
N LEU A 395 23.07 18.19 -3.85
CA LEU A 395 21.86 18.20 -4.67
C LEU A 395 21.75 16.92 -5.51
N TYR A 396 22.84 16.47 -6.13
CA TYR A 396 22.89 15.18 -6.84
C TYR A 396 22.51 14.02 -5.91
N ASP A 397 23.10 13.97 -4.71
CA ASP A 397 22.79 12.94 -3.71
C ASP A 397 21.33 12.98 -3.28
N ARG A 398 20.75 14.17 -3.06
CA ARG A 398 19.32 14.33 -2.70
C ARG A 398 18.38 13.85 -3.80
N ILE A 399 18.71 14.13 -5.07
CA ILE A 399 17.94 13.64 -6.23
C ILE A 399 18.09 12.12 -6.34
N ALA A 400 19.32 11.59 -6.20
CA ALA A 400 19.60 10.15 -6.24
C ALA A 400 18.85 9.39 -5.14
N ASP A 401 18.80 9.95 -3.93
CA ASP A 401 18.05 9.41 -2.80
C ASP A 401 16.55 9.34 -3.09
N TRP A 402 15.99 10.43 -3.62
CA TRP A 402 14.58 10.48 -4.00
C TRP A 402 14.28 9.45 -5.10
N VAL A 403 15.12 9.37 -6.14
CA VAL A 403 14.96 8.39 -7.24
C VAL A 403 15.04 6.97 -6.71
N ALA A 404 15.96 6.66 -5.79
CA ALA A 404 16.10 5.33 -5.20
C ALA A 404 14.83 4.94 -4.43
N LEU A 405 14.36 5.81 -3.53
CA LEU A 405 13.14 5.55 -2.75
C LEU A 405 11.90 5.42 -3.65
N GLN A 406 11.76 6.29 -4.66
CA GLN A 406 10.63 6.26 -5.59
C GLN A 406 10.65 5.04 -6.51
N SER A 407 11.82 4.61 -6.99
CA SER A 407 11.95 3.42 -7.83
C SER A 407 11.47 2.17 -7.09
N VAL A 408 11.87 2.02 -5.82
CA VAL A 408 11.40 0.91 -4.97
C VAL A 408 9.90 1.03 -4.70
N LEU A 409 9.42 2.21 -4.29
CA LEU A 409 7.99 2.45 -4.01
C LEU A 409 7.10 2.14 -5.22
N LEU A 410 7.52 2.54 -6.42
CA LEU A 410 6.81 2.26 -7.66
C LEU A 410 6.64 0.75 -7.87
N LYS A 411 7.71 -0.02 -7.72
CA LYS A 411 7.68 -1.47 -7.94
C LYS A 411 6.89 -2.20 -6.86
N THR A 412 7.03 -1.80 -5.59
CA THR A 412 6.23 -2.38 -4.50
C THR A 412 4.75 -2.01 -4.60
N LYS A 413 4.40 -0.81 -5.10
CA LYS A 413 3.01 -0.49 -5.48
C LYS A 413 2.47 -1.37 -6.61
N ARG A 414 3.25 -1.60 -7.66
CA ARG A 414 2.85 -2.52 -8.75
C ARG A 414 2.64 -3.95 -8.23
N ILE A 415 3.48 -4.41 -7.30
CA ILE A 415 3.28 -5.68 -6.59
C ILE A 415 1.96 -5.66 -5.81
N GLU A 416 1.68 -4.61 -5.03
CA GLU A 416 0.42 -4.46 -4.28
C GLU A 416 -0.82 -4.52 -5.19
N GLU A 417 -0.80 -3.78 -6.30
CA GLU A 417 -1.89 -3.69 -7.27
C GLU A 417 -2.16 -5.05 -7.93
N LEU A 418 -1.11 -5.69 -8.47
CA LEU A 418 -1.23 -6.98 -9.15
C LEU A 418 -1.60 -8.08 -8.15
N GLN A 419 -0.99 -8.10 -6.96
CA GLN A 419 -1.30 -9.06 -5.91
C GLN A 419 -2.74 -8.89 -5.40
N THR A 420 -3.28 -7.67 -5.35
CA THR A 420 -4.68 -7.42 -4.99
C THR A 420 -5.62 -8.01 -6.02
N LEU A 421 -5.31 -7.83 -7.31
CA LEU A 421 -6.07 -8.42 -8.40
C LEU A 421 -6.01 -9.95 -8.36
N VAL A 422 -4.80 -10.52 -8.24
CA VAL A 422 -4.58 -11.98 -8.18
C VAL A 422 -5.28 -12.58 -6.97
N ASN A 423 -5.18 -11.96 -5.79
CA ASN A 423 -5.88 -12.41 -4.58
C ASN A 423 -7.40 -12.40 -4.80
N LYS A 424 -7.98 -11.32 -5.35
CA LYS A 424 -9.42 -11.24 -5.64
C LYS A 424 -9.88 -12.31 -6.64
N ARG A 425 -9.11 -12.55 -7.71
CA ARG A 425 -9.40 -13.61 -8.69
C ARG A 425 -9.27 -15.00 -8.06
N THR A 426 -8.26 -15.21 -7.23
CA THR A 426 -8.07 -16.46 -6.47
C THR A 426 -9.27 -16.73 -5.57
N GLU A 427 -9.76 -15.72 -4.84
CA GLU A 427 -10.96 -15.85 -4.00
C GLU A 427 -12.21 -16.18 -4.81
N ALA A 428 -12.37 -15.57 -5.99
CA ALA A 428 -13.48 -15.86 -6.88
C ALA A 428 -13.44 -17.29 -7.41
N LEU A 429 -12.26 -17.76 -7.85
CA LEU A 429 -12.04 -19.12 -8.32
C LEU A 429 -12.30 -20.13 -7.19
N VAL A 430 -11.70 -19.93 -6.02
CA VAL A 430 -11.87 -20.83 -4.85
C VAL A 430 -13.34 -20.95 -4.44
N LYS A 431 -14.15 -19.89 -4.55
CA LYS A 431 -15.59 -19.98 -4.27
C LYS A 431 -16.33 -20.90 -5.26
N LYS A 432 -15.92 -20.93 -6.53
CA LYS A 432 -16.52 -21.78 -7.58
C LYS A 432 -16.02 -23.22 -7.49
N THR A 433 -14.77 -23.42 -7.09
CA THR A 433 -14.08 -24.71 -7.11
C THR A 433 -13.98 -25.38 -5.74
N LEU A 434 -14.61 -24.82 -4.71
CA LEU A 434 -14.47 -25.28 -3.33
C LEU A 434 -14.86 -26.76 -3.20
N GLY A 435 -13.90 -27.58 -2.76
CA GLY A 435 -14.10 -29.02 -2.56
C GLY A 435 -14.07 -29.85 -3.86
N ARG A 436 -13.81 -29.23 -5.02
CA ARG A 436 -13.60 -29.89 -6.31
C ARG A 436 -12.10 -30.02 -6.59
N GLU A 437 -11.66 -31.18 -7.06
CA GLU A 437 -10.25 -31.39 -7.43
C GLU A 437 -9.92 -30.78 -8.80
N ALA A 438 -8.65 -30.50 -9.10
CA ALA A 438 -8.21 -29.92 -10.39
C ALA A 438 -8.67 -30.69 -11.64
N ARG A 439 -8.99 -31.98 -11.51
CA ARG A 439 -9.54 -32.85 -12.58
C ARG A 439 -11.07 -32.82 -12.72
N GLU A 440 -11.74 -32.24 -11.73
CA GLU A 440 -13.19 -32.02 -11.68
C GLU A 440 -13.55 -30.59 -12.14
N LEU A 441 -12.53 -29.80 -12.49
CA LEU A 441 -12.66 -28.50 -13.12
C LEU A 441 -12.91 -28.67 -14.61
N ASP A 442 -13.77 -27.81 -15.15
CA ASP A 442 -13.94 -27.72 -16.61
C ASP A 442 -12.77 -26.97 -17.28
N ASP A 443 -12.74 -26.98 -18.62
CA ASP A 443 -11.64 -26.39 -19.39
C ASP A 443 -11.49 -24.88 -19.17
N ASP A 444 -12.60 -24.16 -18.93
CA ASP A 444 -12.59 -22.72 -18.68
C ASP A 444 -12.06 -22.41 -17.26
N GLU A 445 -12.44 -23.20 -16.26
CA GLU A 445 -11.93 -23.12 -14.89
C GLU A 445 -10.44 -23.47 -14.82
N VAL A 446 -9.98 -24.47 -15.57
CA VAL A 446 -8.55 -24.81 -15.69
C VAL A 446 -7.77 -23.68 -16.37
N ARG A 447 -8.34 -23.03 -17.40
CA ARG A 447 -7.73 -21.86 -18.04
C ARG A 447 -7.64 -20.68 -17.06
N GLU A 448 -8.73 -20.34 -16.37
CA GLU A 448 -8.77 -19.28 -15.35
C GLU A 448 -7.73 -19.54 -14.23
N MET A 449 -7.64 -20.78 -13.76
CA MET A 449 -6.64 -21.20 -12.76
C MET A 449 -5.19 -21.00 -13.25
N LYS A 450 -4.88 -21.42 -14.49
CA LYS A 450 -3.55 -21.24 -15.08
C LYS A 450 -3.19 -19.76 -15.25
N GLU A 451 -4.13 -18.94 -15.71
CA GLU A 451 -3.94 -17.49 -15.82
C GLU A 451 -3.62 -16.86 -14.46
N ILE A 452 -4.40 -17.18 -13.42
CA ILE A 452 -4.17 -16.65 -12.06
C ILE A 452 -2.82 -17.13 -11.52
N GLY A 453 -2.47 -18.41 -11.73
CA GLY A 453 -1.18 -18.96 -11.32
C GLY A 453 0.01 -18.27 -12.00
N ASN A 454 -0.09 -18.01 -13.31
CA ASN A 454 0.93 -17.27 -14.06
C ASN A 454 1.03 -15.80 -13.61
N GLN A 455 -0.10 -15.16 -13.32
CA GLN A 455 -0.10 -13.81 -12.75
C GLN A 455 0.54 -13.80 -11.35
N GLN A 456 0.26 -14.81 -10.52
CA GLN A 456 0.90 -14.96 -9.21
C GLN A 456 2.42 -15.17 -9.33
N GLN A 457 2.87 -15.93 -10.34
CA GLN A 457 4.28 -16.08 -10.67
C GLN A 457 4.90 -14.75 -11.12
N THR A 458 4.17 -13.94 -11.89
CA THR A 458 4.62 -12.60 -12.28
C THR A 458 4.84 -11.71 -11.04
N VAL A 459 3.95 -11.78 -10.04
CA VAL A 459 4.14 -11.05 -8.76
C VAL A 459 5.40 -11.53 -8.04
N HIS A 460 5.66 -12.85 -8.02
CA HIS A 460 6.90 -13.40 -7.47
C HIS A 460 8.14 -12.81 -8.18
N ASP A 461 8.15 -12.83 -9.52
CA ASP A 461 9.29 -12.39 -10.30
C ASP A 461 9.54 -10.88 -10.13
N MET A 462 8.46 -10.09 -9.98
CA MET A 462 8.54 -8.67 -9.65
C MET A 462 9.16 -8.43 -8.28
N GLU A 463 8.79 -9.22 -7.27
CA GLU A 463 9.38 -9.12 -5.93
C GLU A 463 10.86 -9.50 -5.92
N GLU A 464 11.24 -10.56 -6.65
CA GLU A 464 12.64 -10.93 -6.81
C GLU A 464 13.45 -9.80 -7.48
N ALA A 465 12.87 -9.12 -8.47
CA ALA A 465 13.48 -7.95 -9.10
C ALA A 465 13.63 -6.77 -8.13
N VAL A 466 12.68 -6.58 -7.20
CA VAL A 466 12.76 -5.54 -6.16
C VAL A 466 13.89 -5.83 -5.18
N GLU A 467 14.05 -7.07 -4.70
CA GLU A 467 15.16 -7.44 -3.82
C GLU A 467 16.53 -7.21 -4.48
N LYS A 468 16.66 -7.55 -5.77
CA LYS A 468 17.89 -7.31 -6.55
C LYS A 468 18.20 -5.82 -6.69
N GLU A 469 17.20 -5.01 -7.02
CA GLU A 469 17.39 -3.56 -7.13
C GLU A 469 17.72 -2.94 -5.78
N LEU A 470 17.02 -3.32 -4.70
CA LEU A 470 17.33 -2.88 -3.35
C LEU A 470 18.80 -3.14 -3.01
N THR A 471 19.29 -4.35 -3.29
CA THR A 471 20.69 -4.72 -3.07
C THR A 471 21.65 -3.81 -3.86
N GLY A 472 21.35 -3.56 -5.14
CA GLY A 472 22.15 -2.66 -5.98
C GLY A 472 22.16 -1.21 -5.46
N LEU A 473 20.99 -0.68 -5.10
CA LEU A 473 20.84 0.68 -4.57
C LEU A 473 21.51 0.85 -3.20
N ILE A 474 21.43 -0.16 -2.33
CA ILE A 474 22.11 -0.18 -1.02
C ILE A 474 23.63 -0.13 -1.23
N ASN A 475 24.17 -0.98 -2.09
CA ASN A 475 25.60 -1.02 -2.38
C ASN A 475 26.10 0.30 -2.98
N GLN A 476 25.32 0.90 -3.89
CA GLN A 476 25.67 2.20 -4.45
C GLN A 476 25.62 3.30 -3.39
N ALA A 477 24.57 3.33 -2.56
CA ALA A 477 24.44 4.30 -1.48
C ALA A 477 25.55 4.18 -0.43
N ASP A 478 26.02 2.97 -0.13
CA ASP A 478 27.14 2.74 0.78
C ASP A 478 28.46 3.27 0.19
N LYS A 479 28.73 2.98 -1.09
CA LYS A 479 29.90 3.53 -1.82
C LYS A 479 29.91 5.06 -1.82
N ASP A 480 28.75 5.67 -1.97
CA ASP A 480 28.58 7.13 -1.98
C ASP A 480 28.62 7.75 -0.57
N GLY A 481 28.63 6.94 0.50
CA GLY A 481 28.59 7.39 1.90
C GLY A 481 27.22 7.84 2.39
N ARG A 482 26.13 7.50 1.67
CA ARG A 482 24.74 7.89 1.95
C ARG A 482 24.07 6.99 2.99
N LYS A 483 24.64 6.97 4.21
CA LYS A 483 24.28 6.05 5.31
C LYS A 483 22.78 6.00 5.65
N LYS A 484 22.08 7.13 5.61
CA LYS A 484 20.65 7.17 5.96
C LYS A 484 19.79 6.41 4.95
N ILE A 485 20.15 6.45 3.67
CA ILE A 485 19.47 5.70 2.62
C ILE A 485 19.80 4.22 2.69
N VAL A 486 21.05 3.87 3.00
CA VAL A 486 21.44 2.47 3.29
C VAL A 486 20.55 1.89 4.40
N GLU A 487 20.33 2.64 5.48
CA GLU A 487 19.44 2.21 6.57
C GLU A 487 17.99 2.02 6.08
N LEU A 488 17.44 2.99 5.34
CA LEU A 488 16.05 2.97 4.89
C LEU A 488 15.76 1.84 3.87
N LEU A 489 16.61 1.71 2.85
CA LEU A 489 16.48 0.64 1.85
C LEU A 489 16.78 -0.73 2.49
N GLY A 490 17.77 -0.79 3.40
CA GLY A 490 18.11 -2.01 4.13
C GLY A 490 16.97 -2.53 4.98
N ARG A 491 16.21 -1.65 5.66
CA ARG A 491 14.98 -2.03 6.38
C ARG A 491 13.95 -2.64 5.45
N THR A 492 13.72 -2.03 4.29
CA THR A 492 12.76 -2.54 3.29
C THR A 492 13.14 -3.94 2.81
N LEU A 493 14.42 -4.19 2.53
CA LEU A 493 14.93 -5.50 2.14
C LEU A 493 14.77 -6.54 3.27
N LEU A 494 15.06 -6.16 4.51
CA LEU A 494 14.89 -7.02 5.68
C LEU A 494 13.43 -7.38 5.91
N ASP A 495 12.50 -6.44 5.78
CA ASP A 495 11.07 -6.69 5.96
C ASP A 495 10.52 -7.68 4.92
N LEU A 496 10.93 -7.59 3.67
CA LEU A 496 10.57 -8.57 2.62
C LEU A 496 11.12 -9.97 2.96
N SER A 497 12.40 -10.04 3.34
CA SER A 497 13.11 -11.28 3.65
C SER A 497 12.58 -11.97 4.92
N ASN A 498 12.43 -11.21 6.02
CA ASN A 498 11.93 -11.71 7.31
C ASN A 498 10.49 -12.25 7.21
N ASN A 499 9.65 -11.60 6.41
CA ASN A 499 8.29 -12.09 6.17
C ASN A 499 8.22 -13.19 5.09
N GLN A 500 9.36 -13.57 4.50
CA GLN A 500 9.48 -14.59 3.46
C GLN A 500 8.57 -14.33 2.27
N VAL A 501 8.42 -13.05 1.88
CA VAL A 501 7.47 -12.61 0.85
C VAL A 501 7.69 -13.35 -0.46
N LYS A 502 8.92 -13.35 -0.99
CA LYS A 502 9.31 -14.14 -2.17
C LYS A 502 8.85 -15.60 -2.11
N LYS A 503 9.22 -16.32 -1.04
CA LYS A 503 8.91 -17.74 -0.88
C LYS A 503 7.40 -17.98 -0.84
N LYS A 504 6.64 -17.10 -0.18
CA LYS A 504 5.18 -17.18 -0.12
C LYS A 504 4.53 -16.96 -1.47
N LEU A 505 4.99 -15.98 -2.24
CA LEU A 505 4.52 -15.73 -3.60
C LEU A 505 4.80 -16.93 -4.52
N GLN A 506 5.99 -17.52 -4.42
CA GLN A 506 6.36 -18.74 -5.16
C GLN A 506 5.45 -19.92 -4.81
N LEU A 507 5.25 -20.18 -3.51
CA LEU A 507 4.37 -21.25 -3.05
C LEU A 507 2.91 -21.00 -3.41
N ALA A 508 2.46 -19.73 -3.40
CA ALA A 508 1.15 -19.33 -3.87
C ALA A 508 0.94 -19.64 -5.35
N ALA A 509 1.89 -19.29 -6.20
CA ALA A 509 1.83 -19.58 -7.64
C ALA A 509 1.69 -21.09 -7.88
N LEU A 510 2.56 -21.90 -7.27
CA LEU A 510 2.52 -23.35 -7.38
C LEU A 510 1.20 -23.94 -6.84
N ALA A 511 0.71 -23.46 -5.71
CA ALA A 511 -0.53 -23.96 -5.14
C ALA A 511 -1.75 -23.63 -6.00
N ILE A 512 -1.82 -22.44 -6.60
CA ILE A 512 -2.91 -22.07 -7.51
C ILE A 512 -2.87 -22.94 -8.76
N LEU A 513 -1.70 -23.14 -9.37
CA LEU A 513 -1.53 -24.02 -10.53
C LEU A 513 -1.91 -25.49 -10.24
N ASP A 514 -1.74 -25.93 -9.00
CA ASP A 514 -2.14 -27.26 -8.53
C ASP A 514 -3.63 -27.38 -8.15
N GLY A 515 -4.43 -26.31 -8.30
CA GLY A 515 -5.83 -26.27 -7.89
C GLY A 515 -6.05 -26.21 -6.37
N ARG A 516 -5.07 -25.71 -5.61
CA ARG A 516 -5.07 -25.55 -4.14
C ARG A 516 -5.17 -24.08 -3.72
N GLY A 517 -5.89 -23.26 -4.49
CA GLY A 517 -6.02 -21.82 -4.25
C GLY A 517 -6.51 -21.47 -2.84
N GLU A 518 -7.27 -22.35 -2.18
CA GLU A 518 -7.76 -22.14 -0.82
C GLU A 518 -6.64 -22.09 0.22
N THR A 519 -5.55 -22.83 -0.02
CA THR A 519 -4.45 -22.97 0.94
C THR A 519 -3.56 -21.73 1.03
N VAL A 520 -3.65 -20.82 0.06
CA VAL A 520 -2.71 -19.69 -0.07
C VAL A 520 -3.34 -18.33 0.17
N ARG A 521 -4.64 -18.26 0.46
CA ARG A 521 -5.32 -17.00 0.79
C ARG A 521 -4.67 -16.24 1.94
N ASN A 522 -4.27 -16.95 2.99
CA ASN A 522 -3.62 -16.31 4.16
C ASN A 522 -2.23 -15.77 3.81
N ASP A 523 -1.48 -16.50 2.98
CA ASP A 523 -0.16 -16.05 2.51
C ASP A 523 -0.30 -14.86 1.56
N GLN A 524 -1.22 -14.91 0.59
CA GLN A 524 -1.52 -13.79 -0.31
C GLN A 524 -1.95 -12.54 0.47
N LYS A 525 -2.77 -12.71 1.52
CA LYS A 525 -3.20 -11.60 2.39
C LYS A 525 -2.05 -11.04 3.22
N MET A 526 -1.21 -11.89 3.79
CA MET A 526 -0.02 -11.44 4.53
C MET A 526 0.91 -10.64 3.62
N VAL A 527 1.17 -11.13 2.40
CA VAL A 527 2.01 -10.39 1.44
C VAL A 527 1.43 -9.00 1.17
N LEU A 528 0.12 -8.88 0.98
CA LEU A 528 -0.53 -7.57 0.82
C LEU A 528 -0.35 -6.67 2.06
N GLU A 529 -0.51 -7.22 3.26
CA GLU A 529 -0.31 -6.47 4.51
C GLU A 529 1.14 -5.97 4.65
N VAL A 530 2.13 -6.83 4.35
CA VAL A 530 3.56 -6.47 4.39
C VAL A 530 3.88 -5.40 3.36
N VAL A 531 3.48 -5.59 2.10
CA VAL A 531 3.76 -4.62 1.01
C VAL A 531 3.07 -3.27 1.28
N ALA A 532 1.85 -3.26 1.82
CA ALA A 532 1.16 -2.03 2.19
C ALA A 532 1.87 -1.27 3.31
N VAL A 533 2.43 -1.98 4.31
CA VAL A 533 3.25 -1.37 5.37
C VAL A 533 4.54 -0.79 4.79
N LEU A 534 5.21 -1.54 3.90
CA LEU A 534 6.43 -1.08 3.21
C LEU A 534 6.17 0.20 2.40
N ASN A 535 5.09 0.24 1.62
CA ASN A 535 4.72 1.41 0.83
C ASN A 535 4.54 2.66 1.71
N LYS A 536 3.86 2.52 2.86
CA LYS A 536 3.71 3.61 3.84
C LYS A 536 5.05 4.00 4.47
N GLY A 537 5.90 3.02 4.79
CA GLY A 537 7.23 3.24 5.33
C GLY A 537 8.13 4.03 4.38
N LEU A 538 8.13 3.67 3.09
CA LEU A 538 8.88 4.36 2.04
C LEU A 538 8.38 5.79 1.83
N ILE A 539 7.07 6.01 1.74
CA ILE A 539 6.49 7.36 1.64
C ILE A 539 6.91 8.21 2.84
N LYS A 540 6.77 7.68 4.06
CA LYS A 540 7.17 8.38 5.29
C LYS A 540 8.67 8.70 5.30
N ALA A 541 9.51 7.76 4.89
CA ALA A 541 10.96 7.97 4.78
C ALA A 541 11.31 9.07 3.76
N GLY A 542 10.53 9.18 2.69
CA GLY A 542 10.66 10.27 1.74
C GLY A 542 10.28 11.64 2.29
N GLU A 543 9.32 11.71 3.20
CA GLU A 543 8.94 12.95 3.91
C GLU A 543 10.01 13.41 4.93
N GLU A 544 10.95 12.54 5.29
CA GLU A 544 12.11 12.88 6.12
C GLU A 544 13.21 13.51 5.24
N VAL A 545 13.32 14.84 5.33
CA VAL A 545 14.39 15.62 4.68
C VAL A 545 15.62 15.61 5.60
N PRO A 546 16.78 15.13 5.12
CA PRO A 546 18.00 15.13 5.92
C PRO A 546 18.48 16.57 6.17
N PRO A 547 18.96 16.87 7.39
CA PRO A 547 19.49 18.19 7.71
C PRO A 547 20.68 18.54 6.82
N GLU A 548 20.92 19.83 6.59
CA GLU A 548 22.12 20.25 5.88
C GLU A 548 23.38 19.87 6.66
N PRO A 549 24.45 19.45 5.97
CA PRO A 549 25.75 19.28 6.60
C PRO A 549 26.27 20.62 7.14
N PRO A 550 27.04 20.62 8.25
CA PRO A 550 27.61 21.84 8.82
C PRO A 550 28.46 22.60 7.80
N GLU A 551 28.53 23.94 7.91
CA GLU A 551 29.30 24.74 6.96
C GLU A 551 30.78 24.35 6.86
N ALA A 552 31.36 23.84 7.96
CA ALA A 552 32.72 23.32 8.00
C ALA A 552 32.98 22.17 7.01
N GLN A 553 31.95 21.41 6.63
CA GLN A 553 32.06 20.33 5.67
C GLN A 553 32.25 20.86 4.23
N TYR A 554 31.69 22.04 3.92
CA TYR A 554 31.91 22.73 2.64
C TYR A 554 33.32 23.35 2.51
N ALA A 555 34.04 23.50 3.63
CA ALA A 555 35.42 23.98 3.64
C ALA A 555 36.44 22.87 3.28
N MET A 556 36.02 21.60 3.25
CA MET A 556 36.87 20.50 2.78
C MET A 556 37.08 20.62 1.27
N ILE A 557 38.29 20.36 0.80
CA ILE A 557 38.59 20.34 -0.64
C ILE A 557 37.77 19.23 -1.29
N ILE A 558 36.92 19.58 -2.26
CA ILE A 558 36.18 18.59 -3.02
C ILE A 558 37.14 17.76 -3.87
N GLU A 559 36.95 16.45 -3.92
CA GLU A 559 37.73 15.61 -4.83
C GLU A 559 37.42 15.97 -6.29
N ASP A 560 38.41 15.85 -7.19
CA ASP A 560 38.19 16.01 -8.63
C ASP A 560 37.55 14.74 -9.21
N PRO A 561 36.27 14.78 -9.62
CA PRO A 561 35.59 13.58 -10.09
C PRO A 561 35.99 13.18 -11.52
N ARG A 562 36.71 14.04 -12.27
CA ARG A 562 37.01 13.82 -13.70
C ARG A 562 38.03 12.69 -13.96
N GLY A 563 38.74 12.24 -12.92
CA GLY A 563 39.76 11.18 -13.02
C GLY A 563 39.30 9.78 -12.63
N LYS A 564 38.07 9.60 -12.17
CA LYS A 564 37.52 8.29 -11.77
C LYS A 564 36.67 7.75 -12.93
N THR A 565 37.16 6.74 -13.64
CA THR A 565 36.31 5.90 -14.49
C THR A 565 35.36 5.14 -13.60
N GLU A 566 34.08 5.53 -13.59
CA GLU A 566 33.02 4.69 -13.06
C GLU A 566 32.94 3.43 -13.92
N GLU A 567 33.33 2.28 -13.36
CA GLU A 567 32.93 1.00 -13.94
C GLU A 567 31.40 1.00 -13.96
N VAL A 568 30.82 1.12 -15.16
CA VAL A 568 29.42 0.81 -15.39
C VAL A 568 29.28 -0.67 -15.05
N SER A 569 28.84 -0.98 -13.84
CA SER A 569 28.66 -2.36 -13.43
C SER A 569 27.56 -2.96 -14.30
N GLU A 570 27.96 -3.78 -15.27
CA GLU A 570 27.08 -4.64 -16.02
C GLU A 570 26.22 -5.44 -15.03
N ILE A 571 24.91 -5.37 -15.21
CA ILE A 571 23.96 -6.22 -14.50
C ILE A 571 24.26 -7.66 -14.91
N LYS A 572 24.98 -8.42 -14.06
CA LYS A 572 25.22 -9.84 -14.29
C LYS A 572 23.90 -10.62 -14.30
N THR A 573 23.82 -11.56 -15.24
CA THR A 573 22.69 -12.47 -15.51
C THR A 573 22.27 -13.34 -14.31
N PRO A 574 21.01 -13.85 -14.31
CA PRO A 574 20.29 -14.29 -13.12
C PRO A 574 20.70 -15.69 -12.65
N GLY A 575 20.96 -15.81 -11.34
CA GLY A 575 21.15 -17.10 -10.69
C GLY A 575 22.20 -17.08 -9.59
N GLU A 576 22.21 -16.09 -8.71
CA GLU A 576 22.99 -16.15 -7.46
C GLU A 576 22.11 -15.77 -6.29
N ALA A 577 22.26 -16.50 -5.19
CA ALA A 577 21.67 -16.18 -3.91
C ALA A 577 22.04 -14.73 -3.52
N ILE A 578 21.10 -14.03 -2.89
CA ILE A 578 21.32 -12.67 -2.37
C ILE A 578 22.63 -12.66 -1.58
N ASP A 579 23.51 -11.71 -1.89
CA ASP A 579 24.85 -11.64 -1.32
C ASP A 579 24.78 -11.65 0.22
N ALA A 580 25.20 -12.76 0.81
CA ALA A 580 25.19 -12.95 2.26
C ALA A 580 26.03 -11.88 2.97
N ASP A 581 26.99 -11.26 2.26
CA ASP A 581 27.79 -10.15 2.76
C ASP A 581 26.96 -8.87 2.95
N VAL A 582 25.96 -8.62 2.10
CA VAL A 582 25.05 -7.45 2.24
C VAL A 582 24.20 -7.58 3.49
N TYR A 583 23.59 -8.75 3.73
CA TYR A 583 22.86 -9.00 4.98
C TYR A 583 23.77 -8.90 6.20
N LYS A 584 24.99 -9.45 6.13
CA LYS A 584 25.97 -9.39 7.23
C LYS A 584 26.49 -7.97 7.50
N LYS A 585 26.53 -7.10 6.48
CA LYS A 585 26.83 -5.66 6.62
C LYS A 585 25.66 -4.91 7.25
N LEU A 586 24.42 -5.22 6.85
CA LEU A 586 23.21 -4.62 7.43
C LEU A 586 23.01 -5.04 8.91
N GLU A 587 23.36 -6.27 9.30
CA GLU A 587 23.34 -6.74 10.69
C GLU A 587 24.25 -5.94 11.65
N ARG A 588 25.20 -5.14 11.12
CA ARG A 588 26.11 -4.29 11.92
C ARG A 588 25.53 -2.92 12.28
N ILE A 589 24.35 -2.56 11.76
CA ILE A 589 23.69 -1.29 12.06
C ILE A 589 22.90 -1.46 13.39
N PRO A 590 23.26 -0.74 14.48
CA PRO A 590 22.72 -0.98 15.83
C PRO A 590 21.20 -0.84 15.99
N SER A 591 20.52 -0.15 15.07
CA SER A 591 19.07 0.09 15.08
C SER A 591 18.22 -1.07 14.52
N LEU A 592 18.85 -2.18 14.08
CA LEU A 592 18.17 -3.30 13.39
C LEU A 592 18.07 -4.60 14.21
N ARG A 593 18.19 -4.53 15.55
CA ARG A 593 18.24 -5.74 16.41
C ARG A 593 16.91 -6.41 16.73
N GLU A 594 15.81 -6.02 16.12
CA GLU A 594 14.51 -6.63 16.40
C GLU A 594 13.86 -7.16 15.12
N ALA A 595 14.12 -8.45 14.87
CA ALA A 595 13.32 -9.45 14.15
C ALA A 595 14.25 -10.39 13.38
N LYS A 596 14.73 -11.44 14.05
CA LYS A 596 15.13 -12.68 13.37
C LYS A 596 14.00 -13.70 13.54
N PRO A 597 13.35 -14.15 12.45
CA PRO A 597 12.48 -15.32 12.49
C PRO A 597 13.35 -16.59 12.38
N ASP A 598 14.11 -16.89 13.43
CA ASP A 598 15.00 -18.07 13.47
C ASP A 598 15.10 -18.68 14.88
N THR A 599 14.05 -18.56 15.70
CA THR A 599 14.03 -19.18 17.02
C THR A 599 13.52 -20.62 16.97
N LEU A 600 13.86 -21.41 17.99
CA LEU A 600 13.32 -22.77 18.18
C LEU A 600 11.78 -22.76 18.26
N ASP A 601 11.19 -21.74 18.88
CA ASP A 601 9.73 -21.57 18.98
C ASP A 601 9.05 -21.45 17.60
N ASP A 602 9.66 -20.67 16.69
CA ASP A 602 9.16 -20.50 15.32
C ASP A 602 9.15 -21.82 14.55
N SER A 603 10.20 -22.63 14.68
CA SER A 603 10.26 -23.95 14.04
C SER A 603 9.22 -24.91 14.59
N LEU A 604 9.00 -24.93 15.90
CA LEU A 604 7.94 -25.74 16.52
C LEU A 604 6.55 -25.27 16.07
N GLN A 605 6.32 -23.96 15.96
CA GLN A 605 5.04 -23.41 15.47
C GLN A 605 4.78 -23.79 14.02
N GLN A 606 5.81 -23.78 13.17
CA GLN A 606 5.67 -24.23 11.79
C GLN A 606 5.33 -25.72 11.72
N ILE A 607 6.01 -26.57 12.49
CA ILE A 607 5.73 -28.02 12.54
C ILE A 607 4.26 -28.26 12.92
N VAL A 608 3.74 -27.57 13.95
CA VAL A 608 2.32 -27.66 14.36
C VAL A 608 1.39 -27.36 13.18
N ARG A 609 1.61 -26.26 12.46
CA ARG A 609 0.76 -25.88 11.32
C ARG A 609 0.82 -26.87 10.17
N PHE A 610 2.01 -27.30 9.77
CA PHE A 610 2.20 -28.18 8.60
C PHE A 610 1.79 -29.64 8.89
N GLN A 611 2.08 -30.15 10.09
CA GLN A 611 1.76 -31.54 10.45
C GLN A 611 0.24 -31.76 10.57
N GLU A 612 -0.52 -30.75 10.99
CA GLU A 612 -1.98 -30.80 11.04
C GLU A 612 -2.62 -30.94 9.64
N ASP A 613 -2.13 -30.19 8.65
CA ASP A 613 -2.59 -30.31 7.26
C ASP A 613 -2.28 -31.71 6.69
N ILE A 614 -1.06 -32.20 6.93
CA ILE A 614 -0.65 -33.53 6.46
C ILE A 614 -1.51 -34.64 7.11
N ARG A 615 -1.81 -34.52 8.42
CA ARG A 615 -2.68 -35.44 9.14
C ARG A 615 -4.08 -35.51 8.53
N ASN A 616 -4.69 -34.35 8.30
CA ASN A 616 -6.05 -34.28 7.75
C ASN A 616 -6.13 -34.91 6.34
N ARG A 617 -5.09 -34.71 5.52
CA ARG A 617 -4.99 -35.33 4.19
C ARG A 617 -4.76 -36.83 4.25
N THR A 618 -3.94 -37.30 5.19
CA THR A 618 -3.67 -38.74 5.40
C THR A 618 -4.95 -39.46 5.79
N LYS A 619 -5.74 -38.90 6.72
CA LYS A 619 -7.07 -39.41 7.10
C LYS A 619 -8.02 -39.47 5.91
N HIS A 620 -8.06 -38.40 5.11
CA HIS A 620 -8.90 -38.35 3.92
C HIS A 620 -8.55 -39.40 2.85
N VAL A 621 -7.26 -39.71 2.67
CA VAL A 621 -6.80 -40.78 1.76
C VAL A 621 -7.17 -42.17 2.30
N GLY A 622 -7.06 -42.39 3.61
CA GLY A 622 -7.43 -43.65 4.25
C GLY A 622 -8.93 -43.98 4.19
N GLU A 623 -9.81 -42.98 4.30
CA GLU A 623 -11.26 -43.17 4.31
C GLU A 623 -11.86 -43.55 2.93
N ARG A 624 -11.18 -43.23 1.81
CA ARG A 624 -11.71 -43.39 0.44
C ARG A 624 -11.22 -44.64 -0.31
N GLY A 625 -11.03 -45.77 0.38
CA GLY A 625 -10.34 -47.00 -0.04
C GLY A 625 -10.69 -47.74 -1.37
N LYS A 626 -11.21 -47.09 -2.41
CA LYS A 626 -11.37 -47.66 -3.77
C LYS A 626 -11.16 -46.59 -4.86
N VAL A 627 -9.93 -46.14 -5.06
CA VAL A 627 -9.54 -45.31 -6.22
C VAL A 627 -8.41 -46.00 -7.00
N SER A 628 -8.28 -45.68 -8.30
CA SER A 628 -7.30 -46.30 -9.20
C SER A 628 -5.87 -46.31 -8.66
N ALA A 629 -5.10 -47.37 -8.95
CA ALA A 629 -3.73 -47.55 -8.46
C ALA A 629 -2.78 -46.37 -8.80
N ARG A 630 -3.01 -45.70 -9.94
CA ARG A 630 -2.26 -44.51 -10.36
C ARG A 630 -2.50 -43.29 -9.45
N TYR A 631 -3.73 -43.08 -9.01
CA TYR A 631 -4.12 -42.00 -8.09
C TYR A 631 -3.50 -42.21 -6.70
N ASN A 632 -3.54 -43.43 -6.18
CA ASN A 632 -2.94 -43.76 -4.88
C ASN A 632 -1.41 -43.60 -4.89
N ASN A 633 -0.74 -43.99 -5.98
CA ASN A 633 0.72 -43.82 -6.11
C ASN A 633 1.16 -42.35 -6.15
N LEU A 634 0.40 -41.47 -6.83
CA LEU A 634 0.71 -40.03 -6.90
C LEU A 634 0.48 -39.32 -5.56
N ARG A 635 -0.68 -39.58 -4.92
CA ARG A 635 -0.99 -39.01 -3.60
C ARG A 635 -0.05 -39.53 -2.52
N ARG A 636 0.35 -40.81 -2.58
CA ARG A 636 1.39 -41.38 -1.72
C ARG A 636 2.70 -40.61 -1.84
N GLY A 637 3.22 -40.41 -3.06
CA GLY A 637 4.47 -39.69 -3.28
C GLY A 637 4.44 -38.27 -2.72
N LEU A 638 3.33 -37.55 -2.93
CA LEU A 638 3.13 -36.20 -2.40
C LEU A 638 3.01 -36.16 -0.86
N LEU A 639 2.28 -37.10 -0.27
CA LEU A 639 2.15 -37.19 1.18
C LEU A 639 3.47 -37.58 1.85
N ALA A 640 4.21 -38.52 1.27
CA ALA A 640 5.53 -38.93 1.74
C ALA A 640 6.51 -37.75 1.70
N TYR A 641 6.56 -37.03 0.57
CA TYR A 641 7.39 -35.83 0.43
C TYR A 641 7.06 -34.74 1.46
N ARG A 642 5.77 -34.49 1.72
CA ARG A 642 5.37 -33.49 2.72
C ARG A 642 5.70 -33.94 4.14
N GLN A 643 5.50 -35.22 4.44
CA GLN A 643 5.88 -35.78 5.73
C GLN A 643 7.42 -35.75 5.91
N GLU A 644 8.18 -35.87 4.84
CA GLU A 644 9.64 -35.68 4.84
C GLU A 644 10.05 -34.22 5.11
N GLN A 645 9.26 -33.24 4.65
CA GLN A 645 9.47 -31.85 5.05
C GLN A 645 9.32 -31.65 6.57
N ILE A 646 8.40 -32.37 7.22
CA ILE A 646 8.31 -32.33 8.68
C ILE A 646 9.58 -32.89 9.33
N VAL A 647 10.17 -33.96 8.79
CA VAL A 647 11.46 -34.50 9.28
C VAL A 647 12.56 -33.44 9.18
N ASN A 648 12.61 -32.69 8.07
CA ASN A 648 13.57 -31.60 7.88
C ASN A 648 13.33 -30.43 8.84
N MET A 649 12.06 -30.12 9.14
CA MET A 649 11.73 -29.08 10.12
C MET A 649 12.15 -29.47 11.54
N TRP A 650 11.99 -30.74 11.93
CA TRP A 650 12.53 -31.25 13.20
C TRP A 650 14.06 -31.23 13.23
N GLN A 651 14.72 -31.50 12.09
CA GLN A 651 16.18 -31.34 11.98
C GLN A 651 16.61 -29.88 12.17
N LYS A 652 15.86 -28.92 11.58
CA LYS A 652 16.10 -27.48 11.79
C LYS A 652 15.91 -27.09 13.26
N ALA A 653 14.82 -27.55 13.90
CA ALA A 653 14.58 -27.33 15.32
C ALA A 653 15.73 -27.87 16.19
N SER A 654 16.25 -29.06 15.86
CA SER A 654 17.43 -29.63 16.54
C SER A 654 18.68 -28.74 16.41
N THR A 655 18.89 -28.13 15.25
CA THR A 655 20.03 -27.22 15.03
C THR A 655 19.85 -25.91 15.80
N GLN A 656 18.64 -25.34 15.80
CA GLN A 656 18.31 -24.10 16.52
C GLN A 656 18.35 -24.27 18.04
N LEU A 657 18.15 -25.48 18.56
CA LEU A 657 18.33 -25.78 19.98
C LEU A 657 19.74 -25.44 20.47
N ASN A 658 20.76 -25.45 19.60
CA ASN A 658 22.11 -25.05 19.97
C ASN A 658 22.22 -23.57 20.36
N GLU A 659 21.37 -22.71 19.82
CA GLU A 659 21.27 -21.29 20.14
C GLU A 659 20.38 -21.02 21.37
N TYR A 660 19.52 -21.97 21.73
CA TYR A 660 18.65 -21.87 22.91
C TYR A 660 19.49 -21.82 24.20
N GLY A 661 19.25 -20.79 25.02
CA GLY A 661 19.89 -20.58 26.32
C GLY A 661 21.27 -19.89 26.28
N LYS A 662 21.75 -19.41 25.12
CA LYS A 662 22.99 -18.61 25.08
C LYS A 662 22.77 -17.22 25.71
N PRO A 663 23.64 -16.77 26.62
CA PRO A 663 23.52 -15.44 27.21
C PRO A 663 23.72 -14.36 26.16
N ALA A 664 22.96 -13.26 26.27
CA ALA A 664 23.07 -12.10 25.37
C ALA A 664 24.45 -11.41 25.44
N GLU A 665 25.22 -11.67 26.50
CA GLU A 665 26.58 -11.17 26.71
C GLU A 665 27.60 -12.33 26.70
N PRO A 666 28.68 -12.26 25.90
CA PRO A 666 29.62 -13.38 25.72
C PRO A 666 30.40 -13.79 26.99
N ASN A 667 30.42 -12.96 28.03
CA ASN A 667 31.23 -13.17 29.24
C ASN A 667 30.44 -13.65 30.46
N LYS A 668 29.12 -13.85 30.34
CA LYS A 668 28.29 -14.33 31.46
C LYS A 668 28.24 -15.87 31.44
N PRO A 669 28.52 -16.58 32.55
CA PRO A 669 28.42 -18.03 32.58
C PRO A 669 26.97 -18.48 32.27
N PRO A 670 26.77 -19.52 31.45
CA PRO A 670 25.45 -20.05 31.15
C PRO A 670 24.78 -20.58 32.42
N ASP A 671 23.45 -20.41 32.53
CA ASP A 671 22.67 -20.91 33.67
C ASP A 671 22.69 -22.46 33.66
N PRO A 672 23.24 -23.13 34.69
CA PRO A 672 23.31 -24.59 34.76
C PRO A 672 21.93 -25.27 34.68
N ALA A 673 20.85 -24.56 35.04
CA ALA A 673 19.50 -25.07 34.92
C ALA A 673 19.02 -25.12 33.45
N LEU A 674 19.50 -24.23 32.58
CA LEU A 674 19.16 -24.22 31.16
C LEU A 674 19.83 -25.35 30.38
N ASP A 675 21.03 -25.79 30.79
CA ASP A 675 21.72 -26.92 30.14
C ASP A 675 20.97 -28.24 30.32
N LYS A 676 20.44 -28.49 31.52
CA LYS A 676 19.60 -29.67 31.81
C LYS A 676 18.31 -29.66 30.98
N ILE A 677 17.72 -28.48 30.77
CA ILE A 677 16.52 -28.29 29.95
C ILE A 677 16.83 -28.50 28.47
N LYS A 678 17.96 -27.99 27.99
CA LYS A 678 18.44 -28.21 26.63
C LYS A 678 18.67 -29.68 26.31
N GLN A 679 19.29 -30.43 27.22
CA GLN A 679 19.46 -31.89 27.06
C GLN A 679 18.12 -32.64 27.00
N ARG A 680 17.14 -32.22 27.80
CA ARG A 680 15.77 -32.75 27.79
C ARG A 680 15.06 -32.48 26.46
N LEU A 681 15.09 -31.24 26.00
CA LEU A 681 14.54 -30.83 24.70
C LEU A 681 15.21 -31.59 23.54
N ALA A 682 16.53 -31.78 23.58
CA ALA A 682 17.27 -32.52 22.55
C ALA A 682 16.79 -33.97 22.41
N ARG A 683 16.68 -34.69 23.53
CA ARG A 683 16.18 -36.09 23.56
C ARG A 683 14.76 -36.16 22.99
N GLN A 684 13.90 -35.21 23.35
CA GLN A 684 12.49 -35.22 22.94
C GLN A 684 12.32 -34.82 21.46
N ILE A 685 13.03 -33.80 20.98
CA ILE A 685 13.06 -33.41 19.56
C ILE A 685 13.52 -34.59 18.69
N ALA A 686 14.58 -35.31 19.10
CA ALA A 686 15.07 -36.48 18.38
C ALA A 686 13.99 -37.57 18.27
N SER A 687 13.25 -37.85 19.35
CA SER A 687 12.15 -38.84 19.31
C SER A 687 11.02 -38.44 18.36
N TYR A 688 10.61 -37.16 18.33
CA TYR A 688 9.59 -36.68 17.40
C TYR A 688 10.04 -36.67 15.95
N GLN A 689 11.33 -36.43 15.72
CA GLN A 689 11.92 -36.59 14.39
C GLN A 689 11.83 -38.04 13.90
N GLU A 690 12.12 -39.03 14.77
CA GLU A 690 11.96 -40.45 14.42
C GLU A 690 10.50 -40.83 14.17
N TYR A 691 9.55 -40.35 14.98
CA TYR A 691 8.13 -40.58 14.70
C TYR A 691 7.68 -39.94 13.38
N ALA A 692 8.22 -38.79 13.01
CA ALA A 692 7.95 -38.17 11.72
C ALA A 692 8.49 -39.02 10.56
N ARG A 693 9.68 -39.63 10.70
CA ARG A 693 10.26 -40.59 9.72
C ARG A 693 9.45 -41.88 9.63
N ASP A 694 8.92 -42.35 10.76
CA ASP A 694 8.02 -43.50 10.81
C ASP A 694 6.71 -43.19 10.07
N GLY A 695 6.20 -41.97 10.18
CA GLY A 695 5.09 -41.47 9.36
C GLY A 695 5.39 -41.54 7.85
N VAL A 696 6.59 -41.14 7.41
CA VAL A 696 7.02 -41.29 5.99
C VAL A 696 7.00 -42.76 5.57
N SER A 697 7.55 -43.64 6.42
CA SER A 697 7.67 -45.06 6.14
C SER A 697 6.31 -45.76 6.04
N LEU A 698 5.36 -45.38 6.91
CA LEU A 698 3.97 -45.87 6.88
C LEU A 698 3.23 -45.38 5.62
N ILE A 699 3.35 -44.10 5.26
CA ILE A 699 2.76 -43.56 4.04
C ILE A 699 3.31 -44.30 2.80
N ASN A 700 4.63 -44.53 2.75
CA ASN A 700 5.27 -45.26 1.65
C ASN A 700 4.80 -46.72 1.56
N ALA A 701 4.43 -47.33 2.69
CA ALA A 701 3.85 -48.67 2.76
C ALA A 701 2.35 -48.72 2.38
N ASN A 702 1.76 -47.62 1.90
CA ASN A 702 0.32 -47.45 1.67
C ASN A 702 -0.53 -47.58 2.95
N ASP A 703 0.05 -47.33 4.13
CA ASP A 703 -0.71 -47.32 5.38
C ASP A 703 -1.22 -45.89 5.65
N PHE A 704 -2.50 -45.67 5.38
CA PHE A 704 -3.20 -44.41 5.63
C PHE A 704 -4.22 -44.53 6.77
N GLY A 705 -4.13 -45.60 7.56
CA GLY A 705 -5.11 -45.93 8.60
C GLY A 705 -4.97 -45.10 9.88
N GLU A 706 -5.74 -45.49 10.88
CA GLU A 706 -5.76 -44.84 12.20
C GLU A 706 -4.36 -44.80 12.84
N LEU A 707 -3.51 -45.82 12.61
CA LEU A 707 -2.14 -45.87 13.11
C LEU A 707 -1.26 -44.73 12.57
N THR A 708 -1.28 -44.49 11.25
CA THR A 708 -0.50 -43.41 10.62
C THR A 708 -1.00 -42.03 11.07
N THR A 709 -2.32 -41.83 11.11
CA THR A 709 -2.89 -40.55 11.56
C THR A 709 -2.70 -40.30 13.06
N GLY A 710 -2.70 -41.36 13.88
CA GLY A 710 -2.36 -41.31 15.29
C GLY A 710 -0.90 -40.91 15.50
N LEU A 711 0.03 -41.48 14.73
CA LEU A 711 1.45 -41.12 14.79
C LEU A 711 1.70 -39.66 14.40
N GLN A 712 1.03 -39.18 13.34
CA GLN A 712 1.07 -37.78 12.94
C GLN A 712 0.47 -36.85 14.00
N THR A 713 -0.57 -37.30 14.70
CA THR A 713 -1.13 -36.58 15.86
C THR A 713 -0.12 -36.51 17.00
N HIS A 714 0.60 -37.59 17.27
CA HIS A 714 1.65 -37.61 18.28
C HIS A 714 2.78 -36.61 17.98
N VAL A 715 3.20 -36.50 16.71
CA VAL A 715 4.19 -35.50 16.27
C VAL A 715 3.66 -34.07 16.41
N PHE A 716 2.42 -33.84 15.98
CA PHE A 716 1.75 -32.53 16.06
C PHE A 716 1.61 -32.04 17.51
N GLU A 717 1.05 -32.87 18.40
CA GLU A 717 0.86 -32.51 19.80
C GLU A 717 2.20 -32.43 20.54
N GLY A 718 3.17 -33.25 20.17
CA GLY A 718 4.53 -33.18 20.69
C GLY A 718 5.19 -31.82 20.49
N ALA A 719 5.11 -31.26 19.29
CA ALA A 719 5.61 -29.91 19.01
C ALA A 719 4.89 -28.84 19.85
N ARG A 720 3.58 -28.97 20.04
CA ARG A 720 2.78 -28.07 20.87
C ARG A 720 3.17 -28.16 22.35
N ASP A 721 3.31 -29.37 22.88
CA ASP A 721 3.67 -29.61 24.29
C ASP A 721 5.06 -29.05 24.61
N LEU A 722 6.04 -29.24 23.72
CA LEU A 722 7.38 -28.64 23.84
C LEU A 722 7.33 -27.11 23.88
N ARG A 723 6.47 -26.50 23.07
CA ARG A 723 6.30 -25.06 23.01
C ARG A 723 5.73 -24.49 24.32
N VAL A 724 4.69 -25.13 24.85
CA VAL A 724 4.09 -24.75 26.14
C VAL A 724 5.12 -24.87 27.26
N PHE A 725 5.87 -25.97 27.28
CA PHE A 725 6.94 -26.18 28.26
C PHE A 725 8.03 -25.10 28.21
N MET A 726 8.46 -24.69 27.01
CA MET A 726 9.44 -23.60 26.86
C MET A 726 8.91 -22.28 27.43
N GLN A 727 7.66 -21.93 27.10
CA GLN A 727 7.01 -20.71 27.60
C GLN A 727 6.86 -20.70 29.13
N GLU A 728 6.42 -21.80 29.73
CA GLU A 728 6.28 -21.89 31.18
C GLU A 728 7.65 -21.93 31.89
N THR A 729 8.66 -22.55 31.29
CA THR A 729 10.04 -22.52 31.80
C THR A 729 10.60 -21.09 31.84
N GLU A 730 10.41 -20.34 30.76
CA GLU A 730 10.83 -18.94 30.66
C GLU A 730 10.07 -18.08 31.68
N ARG A 731 8.76 -18.27 31.81
CA ARG A 731 7.93 -17.60 32.82
C ARG A 731 8.44 -17.85 34.24
N LEU A 732 8.77 -19.09 34.59
CA LEU A 732 9.34 -19.43 35.91
C LEU A 732 10.72 -18.81 36.12
N HIS A 733 11.54 -18.71 35.08
CA HIS A 733 12.84 -18.05 35.14
C HIS A 733 12.69 -16.54 35.37
N THR A 734 11.84 -15.86 34.60
CA THR A 734 11.55 -14.43 34.77
C THR A 734 10.98 -14.14 36.16
N LEU A 735 10.03 -14.96 36.62
CA LEU A 735 9.49 -14.85 37.97
C LEU A 735 10.59 -14.96 39.04
N SER A 736 11.54 -15.89 38.87
CA SER A 736 12.67 -16.01 39.79
C SER A 736 13.52 -14.74 39.83
N LEU A 737 13.88 -14.18 38.66
CA LEU A 737 14.63 -12.93 38.56
C LEU A 737 13.88 -11.75 39.22
N GLU A 738 12.57 -11.65 39.01
CA GLU A 738 11.72 -10.64 39.63
C GLU A 738 11.74 -10.75 41.17
N ARG A 739 11.66 -11.97 41.73
CA ARG A 739 11.68 -12.18 43.19
C ARG A 739 13.01 -11.84 43.83
N TYR A 740 14.10 -12.15 43.15
CA TYR A 740 15.43 -11.72 43.58
C TYR A 740 15.60 -10.20 43.52
N ALA A 741 15.12 -9.56 42.46
CA ALA A 741 15.17 -8.11 42.32
C ALA A 741 14.32 -7.38 43.38
N SER A 742 13.16 -7.93 43.73
CA SER A 742 12.25 -7.34 44.72
C SER A 742 12.60 -7.66 46.18
N LYS A 743 13.69 -8.41 46.43
CA LYS A 743 14.06 -8.93 47.75
C LYS A 743 12.89 -9.66 48.44
N PHE A 744 12.08 -10.38 47.67
CA PHE A 744 10.89 -11.10 48.14
C PHE A 744 9.78 -10.20 48.74
N LEU A 745 9.69 -8.95 48.28
CA LEU A 745 8.58 -8.04 48.57
C LEU A 745 7.68 -7.87 47.34
N ASP A 746 6.37 -7.74 47.57
CA ASP A 746 5.41 -7.37 46.53
C ASP A 746 5.41 -5.84 46.29
N SER A 747 4.61 -5.38 45.33
CA SER A 747 4.43 -3.96 45.00
C SER A 747 3.86 -3.09 46.13
N PHE A 748 3.39 -3.70 47.22
CA PHE A 748 2.87 -3.05 48.41
C PHE A 748 3.78 -3.26 49.62
N GLU A 749 5.05 -3.65 49.38
CA GLU A 749 6.07 -3.94 50.39
C GLU A 749 5.70 -5.08 51.37
N ARG A 750 4.73 -5.92 51.01
CA ARG A 750 4.38 -7.12 51.79
C ARG A 750 5.33 -8.26 51.44
N LYS A 751 5.73 -9.03 52.45
CA LYS A 751 6.56 -10.22 52.25
C LYS A 751 5.77 -11.29 51.52
N TYR A 752 6.36 -11.89 50.49
CA TYR A 752 5.80 -13.09 49.89
C TYR A 752 5.82 -14.27 50.86
N LEU A 753 4.87 -15.19 50.67
CA LEU A 753 4.67 -16.35 51.52
C LEU A 753 5.86 -17.32 51.50
N LEU A 754 6.48 -17.50 50.32
CA LEU A 754 7.63 -18.38 50.14
C LEU A 754 8.93 -17.60 50.42
N SER A 755 9.71 -18.08 51.38
CA SER A 755 11.10 -17.64 51.61
C SER A 755 11.99 -17.99 50.43
N GLU A 756 13.18 -17.38 50.33
CA GLU A 756 14.13 -17.65 49.24
C GLU A 756 14.41 -19.15 49.03
N THR A 757 14.70 -19.88 50.11
CA THR A 757 14.97 -21.32 50.06
C THR A 757 13.75 -22.13 49.58
N ASN A 758 12.56 -21.82 50.13
CA ASN A 758 11.33 -22.54 49.78
C ASN A 758 10.87 -22.19 48.36
N PHE A 759 11.01 -20.94 47.93
CA PHE A 759 10.70 -20.48 46.59
C PHE A 759 11.57 -21.17 45.54
N ASN A 760 12.88 -21.30 45.79
CA ASN A 760 13.78 -22.01 44.88
C ASN A 760 13.43 -23.51 44.77
N ALA A 761 13.11 -24.16 45.90
CA ALA A 761 12.65 -25.54 45.90
C ALA A 761 11.31 -25.72 45.14
N MET A 762 10.40 -24.75 45.25
CA MET A 762 9.12 -24.76 44.52
C MET A 762 9.27 -24.45 43.03
N VAL A 763 10.20 -23.57 42.63
CA VAL A 763 10.55 -23.32 41.22
C VAL A 763 11.19 -24.56 40.60
N GLU A 764 12.08 -25.25 41.32
CA GLU A 764 12.64 -26.56 40.91
C GLU A 764 11.51 -27.59 40.73
N THR A 765 10.60 -27.66 41.70
CA THR A 765 9.41 -28.54 41.66
C THR A 765 8.52 -28.24 40.44
N GLY A 766 8.23 -26.97 40.17
CA GLY A 766 7.44 -26.55 39.01
C GLY A 766 8.09 -26.98 37.69
N ARG A 767 9.40 -26.80 37.53
CA ARG A 767 10.14 -27.22 36.33
C ARG A 767 10.12 -28.74 36.13
N GLU A 768 10.26 -29.51 37.21
CA GLU A 768 10.21 -30.99 37.13
C GLU A 768 8.80 -31.50 36.82
N LEU A 769 7.75 -30.87 37.37
CA LEU A 769 6.36 -31.22 37.06
C LEU A 769 5.94 -30.82 35.65
N GLU A 770 6.37 -29.65 35.15
CA GLU A 770 6.13 -29.24 33.76
C GLU A 770 6.79 -30.23 32.77
N TRP A 771 8.00 -30.70 33.07
CA TRP A 771 8.63 -31.75 32.26
C TRP A 771 7.91 -33.10 32.39
N ALA A 772 7.44 -33.46 33.59
CA ALA A 772 6.64 -34.66 33.81
C ALA A 772 5.30 -34.62 33.04
N LEU A 773 4.69 -33.44 32.86
CA LEU A 773 3.51 -33.28 32.00
C LEU A 773 3.81 -33.58 30.53
N VAL A 774 4.93 -33.06 30.00
CA VAL A 774 5.35 -33.35 28.62
C VAL A 774 5.61 -34.84 28.43
N GLN A 775 6.34 -35.47 29.35
CA GLN A 775 6.65 -36.90 29.28
C GLN A 775 5.40 -37.78 29.47
N GLY A 776 4.51 -37.42 30.40
CA GLY A 776 3.26 -38.13 30.65
C GLY A 776 2.27 -38.03 29.48
N ALA A 777 2.11 -36.85 28.88
CA ALA A 777 1.29 -36.67 27.69
C ALA A 777 1.82 -37.48 26.49
N ALA A 778 3.15 -37.52 26.32
CA ALA A 778 3.77 -38.35 25.30
C ALA A 778 3.56 -39.85 25.57
N ALA A 779 3.83 -40.33 26.78
CA ALA A 779 3.66 -41.73 27.16
C ALA A 779 2.20 -42.21 27.02
N ARG A 780 1.22 -41.36 27.35
CA ARG A 780 -0.20 -41.63 27.13
C ARG A 780 -0.49 -41.88 25.65
N ARG A 781 -0.09 -40.95 24.77
CA ARG A 781 -0.33 -41.09 23.32
C ARG A 781 0.38 -42.29 22.71
N GLU A 782 1.53 -42.67 23.25
CA GLU A 782 2.23 -43.89 22.84
C GLU A 782 1.48 -45.15 23.27
N ALA A 783 0.90 -45.17 24.47
CA ALA A 783 0.03 -46.26 24.92
C ALA A 783 -1.23 -46.37 24.04
N GLU A 784 -1.82 -45.24 23.61
CA GLU A 784 -2.93 -45.22 22.65
C GLU A 784 -2.53 -45.85 21.30
N LEU A 785 -1.36 -45.50 20.77
CA LEU A 785 -0.84 -46.08 19.52
C LEU A 785 -0.60 -47.58 19.63
N LEU A 786 -0.06 -48.05 20.75
CA LEU A 786 0.17 -49.48 21.02
C LEU A 786 -1.16 -50.24 21.20
N ALA A 787 -2.17 -49.61 21.82
CA ALA A 787 -3.52 -50.17 21.92
C ALA A 787 -4.18 -50.32 20.54
N LEU A 788 -4.08 -49.29 19.69
CA LEU A 788 -4.58 -49.32 18.30
C LEU A 788 -3.87 -50.41 17.48
N ALA A 789 -2.55 -50.54 17.63
CA ALA A 789 -1.77 -51.58 16.95
C ALA A 789 -2.18 -53.00 17.40
N GLY A 790 -2.46 -53.20 18.69
CA GLY A 790 -2.91 -54.48 19.25
C GLY A 790 -4.31 -54.91 18.79
N GLN A 791 -5.16 -53.97 18.34
CA GLN A 791 -6.48 -54.25 17.76
C GLN A 791 -6.43 -54.60 16.27
N SER A 792 -5.31 -54.33 15.59
CA SER A 792 -5.15 -54.62 14.16
C SER A 792 -4.87 -56.09 13.90
N LYS A 793 -5.62 -56.70 12.96
CA LYS A 793 -5.45 -58.12 12.57
C LYS A 793 -4.15 -58.38 11.82
N THR A 794 -3.59 -57.39 11.12
CA THR A 794 -2.34 -57.49 10.35
C THR A 794 -1.61 -56.16 10.32
N LEU A 795 -0.36 -56.11 10.79
CA LEU A 795 0.51 -54.92 10.74
C LEU A 795 1.56 -55.05 9.63
N SER A 796 1.79 -53.95 8.90
CA SER A 796 2.88 -53.84 7.92
C SER A 796 4.26 -53.91 8.60
N GLN A 797 5.31 -54.27 7.86
CA GLN A 797 6.66 -54.33 8.44
C GLN A 797 7.13 -52.95 8.99
N PRO A 798 6.90 -51.82 8.30
CA PRO A 798 7.18 -50.49 8.87
C PRO A 798 6.38 -50.19 10.14
N ALA A 799 5.11 -50.62 10.21
CA ALA A 799 4.29 -50.47 11.41
C ALA A 799 4.87 -51.25 12.60
N LYS A 800 5.34 -52.48 12.40
CA LYS A 800 6.00 -53.26 13.47
C LYS A 800 7.24 -52.57 14.01
N SER A 801 8.12 -52.08 13.13
CA SER A 801 9.32 -51.35 13.53
C SER A 801 9.02 -50.03 14.25
N ALA A 802 7.99 -49.30 13.82
CA ALA A 802 7.51 -48.11 14.51
C ALA A 802 6.98 -48.44 15.91
N MET A 803 6.17 -49.49 16.05
CA MET A 803 5.61 -49.90 17.35
C MET A 803 6.69 -50.36 18.33
N GLU A 804 7.73 -51.05 17.87
CA GLU A 804 8.85 -51.46 18.72
C GLU A 804 9.63 -50.25 19.27
N ARG A 805 9.88 -49.23 18.45
CA ARG A 805 10.48 -47.97 18.91
C ARG A 805 9.59 -47.24 19.89
N ILE A 806 8.30 -47.10 19.58
CA ILE A 806 7.31 -46.46 20.46
C ILE A 806 7.23 -47.19 21.80
N LEU A 807 7.25 -48.52 21.81
CA LEU A 807 7.27 -49.31 23.04
C LEU A 807 8.48 -49.00 23.92
N ASN A 808 9.66 -48.88 23.32
CA ASN A 808 10.90 -48.56 24.03
C ASN A 808 10.90 -47.13 24.59
N TYR A 809 10.48 -46.15 23.79
CA TYR A 809 10.33 -44.77 24.25
C TYR A 809 9.30 -44.67 25.37
N ALA A 810 8.11 -45.26 25.21
CA ALA A 810 7.06 -45.24 26.21
C ALA A 810 7.50 -45.86 27.56
N ARG A 811 8.24 -46.98 27.54
CA ARG A 811 8.83 -47.56 28.76
C ARG A 811 9.79 -46.59 29.45
N SER A 812 10.68 -45.95 28.68
CA SER A 812 11.61 -44.96 29.21
C SER A 812 10.88 -43.75 29.80
N ARG A 813 9.87 -43.23 29.11
CA ARG A 813 9.08 -42.06 29.57
C ARG A 813 8.26 -42.36 30.80
N ASN A 814 7.61 -43.52 30.85
CA ASN A 814 6.85 -43.96 32.03
C ASN A 814 7.72 -44.05 33.28
N ASN A 815 8.95 -44.58 33.15
CA ASN A 815 9.91 -44.60 34.25
C ASN A 815 10.42 -43.19 34.61
N GLU A 816 10.68 -42.33 33.62
CA GLU A 816 11.11 -40.94 33.83
C GLU A 816 10.03 -40.14 34.58
N VAL A 817 8.74 -40.31 34.27
CA VAL A 817 7.64 -39.65 35.01
C VAL A 817 7.63 -40.08 36.48
N VAL A 818 7.76 -41.38 36.77
CA VAL A 818 7.84 -41.89 38.17
C VAL A 818 9.05 -41.29 38.90
N GLU A 819 10.21 -41.22 38.23
CA GLU A 819 11.42 -40.64 38.79
C GLU A 819 11.27 -39.13 39.08
N LEU A 820 10.67 -38.37 38.15
CA LEU A 820 10.42 -36.94 38.31
C LEU A 820 9.45 -36.66 39.46
N VAL A 821 8.36 -37.42 39.56
CA VAL A 821 7.40 -37.31 40.67
C VAL A 821 8.07 -37.67 42.00
N GLY A 822 8.88 -38.73 42.03
CA GLY A 822 9.66 -39.09 43.22
C GLY A 822 10.64 -37.99 43.64
N LYS A 823 11.33 -37.36 42.68
CA LYS A 823 12.22 -36.22 42.94
C LYS A 823 11.47 -35.00 43.46
N VAL A 824 10.29 -34.72 42.92
CA VAL A 824 9.41 -33.65 43.42
C VAL A 824 9.03 -33.91 44.86
N GLN A 825 8.58 -35.12 45.19
CA GLN A 825 8.24 -35.46 46.57
C GLN A 825 9.43 -35.34 47.52
N GLU A 826 10.61 -35.81 47.10
CA GLU A 826 11.82 -35.71 47.91
C GLU A 826 12.24 -34.25 48.10
N THR A 827 12.19 -33.44 47.05
CA THR A 827 12.51 -32.00 47.09
C THR A 827 11.55 -31.27 48.03
N VAL A 828 10.25 -31.55 47.93
CA VAL A 828 9.22 -30.97 48.81
C VAL A 828 9.42 -31.42 50.26
N ARG A 829 9.79 -32.69 50.51
CA ARG A 829 9.99 -33.22 51.88
C ARG A 829 11.28 -32.77 52.55
N THR A 830 12.35 -32.58 51.78
CA THR A 830 13.71 -32.37 52.34
C THR A 830 14.17 -30.93 52.26
N LYS A 831 13.79 -30.18 51.22
CA LYS A 831 14.26 -28.81 50.98
C LYS A 831 13.28 -27.73 51.42
N VAL A 832 12.03 -28.09 51.70
CA VAL A 832 11.02 -27.16 52.23
C VAL A 832 11.01 -27.28 53.74
N THR A 833 11.73 -26.39 54.43
CA THR A 833 11.89 -26.45 55.89
C THR A 833 10.94 -25.49 56.63
N ASP A 834 10.58 -25.85 57.86
CA ASP A 834 9.85 -25.02 58.82
C ASP A 834 10.75 -23.83 59.23
N PRO A 835 10.34 -22.56 59.00
CA PRO A 835 11.14 -21.42 59.40
C PRO A 835 11.13 -21.33 60.93
N THR A 836 12.29 -21.47 61.56
CA THR A 836 12.49 -21.09 62.96
C THR A 836 12.24 -19.57 63.14
N ASP A 837 10.97 -19.30 63.46
CA ASP A 837 10.20 -18.25 64.17
C ASP A 837 10.97 -17.13 64.92
N PRO A 838 10.45 -15.88 64.97
CA PRO A 838 9.43 -15.55 65.99
C PRO A 838 8.41 -14.50 65.53
N GLU A 839 7.25 -14.92 65.03
CA GLU A 839 5.91 -14.34 65.27
C GLU A 839 4.90 -15.20 64.48
N ARG A 840 4.53 -16.35 65.07
CA ARG A 840 3.57 -17.35 64.57
C ARG A 840 2.30 -16.77 63.95
N GLU A 841 2.31 -16.54 62.64
CA GLU A 841 1.10 -16.43 61.80
C GLU A 841 1.08 -17.38 60.59
N ASN A 842 2.11 -18.22 60.40
CA ASN A 842 2.19 -19.15 59.26
C ASN A 842 2.25 -20.65 59.63
N GLU A 843 1.95 -21.02 60.89
CA GLU A 843 1.88 -22.44 61.34
C GLU A 843 0.88 -23.31 60.55
N LYS A 844 -0.04 -22.71 59.77
CA LYS A 844 -1.04 -23.43 58.95
C LYS A 844 -0.64 -23.63 57.48
N VAL A 845 0.32 -22.89 56.96
CA VAL A 845 0.62 -22.86 55.52
C VAL A 845 1.44 -24.07 55.08
N MET A 846 2.40 -24.52 55.89
CA MET A 846 3.30 -25.63 55.55
C MET A 846 2.62 -27.01 55.48
N PRO A 847 1.69 -27.36 56.38
CA PRO A 847 0.82 -28.53 56.21
C PRO A 847 -0.05 -28.41 54.94
N LEU A 848 -0.50 -27.20 54.61
CA LEU A 848 -1.28 -26.91 53.39
C LEU A 848 -0.45 -27.07 52.11
N ILE A 849 0.82 -26.66 52.06
CA ILE A 849 1.72 -26.88 50.91
C ILE A 849 2.02 -28.38 50.75
N SER A 850 2.33 -29.06 51.85
CA SER A 850 2.56 -30.51 51.85
C SER A 850 1.29 -31.27 51.45
N GLU A 851 0.11 -30.86 51.94
CA GLU A 851 -1.16 -31.47 51.59
C GLU A 851 -1.56 -31.16 50.14
N GLN A 852 -1.45 -29.91 49.67
CA GLN A 852 -1.88 -29.53 48.31
C GLN A 852 -0.93 -30.01 47.20
N VAL A 853 0.34 -30.29 47.51
CA VAL A 853 1.32 -30.81 46.53
C VAL A 853 1.45 -32.33 46.62
N LEU A 854 1.60 -32.91 47.83
CA LEU A 854 1.90 -34.34 47.98
C LEU A 854 0.65 -35.24 47.91
N LYS A 855 -0.54 -34.75 48.31
CA LYS A 855 -1.80 -35.55 48.31
C LYS A 855 -2.20 -36.00 46.90
N PHE A 856 -1.91 -35.18 45.90
CA PHE A 856 -2.30 -35.44 44.52
C PHE A 856 -1.21 -36.18 43.71
N LEU A 857 0.00 -36.32 44.25
CA LEU A 857 1.13 -36.99 43.60
C LEU A 857 1.45 -38.35 44.25
N ASP A 858 0.47 -39.27 44.35
CA ASP A 858 0.70 -40.60 44.94
C ASP A 858 1.61 -41.49 44.06
N PRO A 859 2.83 -41.86 44.50
CA PRO A 859 3.76 -42.67 43.71
C PRO A 859 3.21 -44.03 43.36
N LYS A 860 2.32 -44.58 44.21
CA LYS A 860 1.70 -45.88 43.96
C LYS A 860 0.79 -45.82 42.74
N ALA A 861 0.02 -44.73 42.58
CA ALA A 861 -0.82 -44.53 41.42
C ALA A 861 0.00 -44.44 40.11
N PHE A 862 1.16 -43.78 40.14
CA PHE A 862 2.11 -43.74 39.02
C PHE A 862 2.74 -45.12 38.74
N GLN A 863 3.18 -45.84 39.77
CA GLN A 863 3.73 -47.20 39.64
C GLN A 863 2.70 -48.21 39.09
N GLU A 864 1.43 -48.08 39.48
CA GLU A 864 0.35 -48.91 38.95
C GLU A 864 0.10 -48.63 37.45
N ALA A 865 0.19 -47.39 36.99
CA ALA A 865 0.11 -47.07 35.56
C ALA A 865 1.27 -47.71 34.77
N VAL A 866 2.49 -47.68 35.32
CA VAL A 866 3.65 -48.37 34.73
C VAL A 866 3.46 -49.89 34.75
N ALA A 867 2.89 -50.45 35.80
CA ALA A 867 2.62 -51.89 35.92
C ALA A 867 1.58 -52.36 34.89
N GLU A 868 0.50 -51.60 34.67
CA GLU A 868 -0.48 -51.90 33.62
C GLU A 868 0.14 -51.79 32.22
N PHE A 869 1.03 -50.82 32.00
CA PHE A 869 1.78 -50.71 30.75
C PHE A 869 2.71 -51.93 30.53
N ALA A 870 3.41 -52.40 31.58
CA ALA A 870 4.28 -53.57 31.53
C ALA A 870 3.51 -54.88 31.25
N ARG A 871 2.26 -54.97 31.72
CA ARG A 871 1.33 -56.08 31.44
C ARG A 871 0.74 -56.04 30.02
N SER A 872 1.12 -55.05 29.21
CA SER A 872 0.55 -54.79 27.88
C SER A 872 -0.94 -54.41 27.90
N ASN A 873 -1.46 -53.95 29.04
CA ASN A 873 -2.82 -53.44 29.18
C ASN A 873 -2.88 -51.95 28.79
N TYR A 874 -2.52 -51.64 27.54
CA TYR A 874 -2.27 -50.26 27.10
C TYR A 874 -3.50 -49.32 27.19
N ALA A 875 -4.71 -49.84 27.03
CA ALA A 875 -5.94 -49.05 27.19
C ALA A 875 -6.13 -48.60 28.65
N VAL A 876 -5.96 -49.52 29.61
CA VAL A 876 -6.04 -49.22 31.05
C VAL A 876 -4.89 -48.30 31.48
N ALA A 877 -3.69 -48.51 30.93
CA ALA A 877 -2.55 -47.62 31.17
C ALA A 877 -2.83 -46.19 30.67
N THR A 878 -3.50 -46.03 29.51
CA THR A 878 -3.88 -44.72 28.96
C THR A 878 -4.81 -43.96 29.90
N GLU A 879 -5.88 -44.60 30.37
CA GLU A 879 -6.84 -43.98 31.30
C GLU A 879 -6.16 -43.54 32.62
N ARG A 880 -5.29 -44.39 33.16
CA ARG A 880 -4.52 -44.08 34.38
C ARG A 880 -3.53 -42.94 34.16
N LEU A 881 -2.80 -42.93 33.04
CA LEU A 881 -1.85 -41.85 32.71
C LEU A 881 -2.57 -40.51 32.53
N GLU A 882 -3.78 -40.48 31.99
CA GLU A 882 -4.56 -39.23 31.88
C GLU A 882 -5.02 -38.71 33.23
N ALA A 883 -5.50 -39.58 34.12
CA ALA A 883 -5.86 -39.19 35.49
C ALA A 883 -4.66 -38.59 36.24
N LEU A 884 -3.48 -39.20 36.07
CA LEU A 884 -2.22 -38.73 36.67
C LEU A 884 -1.76 -37.38 36.08
N ARG A 885 -1.92 -37.18 34.76
CA ARG A 885 -1.67 -35.88 34.11
C ARG A 885 -2.56 -34.79 34.69
N GLY A 886 -3.85 -35.09 34.90
CA GLY A 886 -4.79 -34.18 35.55
C GLY A 886 -4.35 -33.79 36.97
N ALA A 887 -3.83 -34.75 37.73
CA ALA A 887 -3.29 -34.51 39.06
C ALA A 887 -2.04 -33.60 39.05
N ILE A 888 -1.08 -33.85 38.14
CA ILE A 888 0.11 -32.98 37.98
C ILE A 888 -0.32 -31.56 37.58
N SER A 889 -1.24 -31.43 36.63
CA SER A 889 -1.76 -30.12 36.20
C SER A 889 -2.44 -29.38 37.34
N GLY A 890 -3.21 -30.07 38.19
CA GLY A 890 -3.82 -29.48 39.37
C GLY A 890 -2.79 -28.95 40.38
N VAL A 891 -1.70 -29.70 40.58
CA VAL A 891 -0.59 -29.27 41.46
C VAL A 891 0.15 -28.05 40.90
N LEU A 892 0.38 -27.98 39.59
CA LEU A 892 1.01 -26.81 38.96
C LEU A 892 0.17 -25.53 39.08
N VAL A 893 -1.17 -25.65 39.04
CA VAL A 893 -2.07 -24.52 39.33
C VAL A 893 -1.88 -24.05 40.77
N SER A 894 -1.93 -24.98 41.73
CA SER A 894 -1.69 -24.65 43.15
C SER A 894 -0.31 -24.01 43.37
N LEU A 895 0.73 -24.47 42.68
CA LEU A 895 2.08 -23.88 42.74
C LEU A 895 2.11 -22.45 42.21
N ARG A 896 1.39 -22.16 41.11
CA ARG A 896 1.28 -20.80 40.58
C ARG A 896 0.62 -19.86 41.58
N ASP A 897 -0.43 -20.31 42.26
CA ASP A 897 -1.12 -19.53 43.30
C ASP A 897 -0.19 -19.28 44.50
N MET A 898 0.57 -20.29 44.92
CA MET A 898 1.56 -20.18 46.00
C MET A 898 2.69 -19.20 45.66
N PHE A 899 3.16 -19.14 44.41
CA PHE A 899 4.16 -18.16 44.01
C PHE A 899 3.66 -16.72 44.16
N GLN A 900 2.35 -16.47 44.11
CA GLN A 900 1.76 -15.14 44.23
C GLN A 900 1.28 -14.80 45.64
N ALA A 901 1.18 -15.79 46.55
CA ALA A 901 0.68 -15.58 47.89
C ALA A 901 1.60 -14.69 48.74
N VAL A 902 1.02 -13.78 49.51
CA VAL A 902 1.71 -12.84 50.41
C VAL A 902 1.27 -13.05 51.86
N VAL A 903 2.13 -12.68 52.81
CA VAL A 903 1.81 -12.72 54.24
C VAL A 903 0.73 -11.65 54.54
N PRO A 904 -0.41 -12.01 55.14
CA PRO A 904 -1.43 -11.03 55.51
C PRO A 904 -0.91 -10.03 56.57
N PRO A 905 -1.36 -8.76 56.56
CA PRO A 905 -0.95 -7.79 57.56
C PRO A 905 -1.55 -8.10 58.94
N LYS A 906 -0.73 -7.97 59.99
CA LYS A 906 -1.12 -8.15 61.40
C LYS A 906 -2.25 -7.15 61.73
N LYS A 907 -3.38 -7.63 62.27
CA LYS A 907 -4.48 -6.75 62.71
C LYS A 907 -4.00 -5.86 63.86
N GLU A 908 -3.95 -4.54 63.66
CA GLU A 908 -3.83 -3.59 64.77
C GLU A 908 -5.10 -3.66 65.63
N VAL A 909 -4.92 -3.98 66.91
CA VAL A 909 -5.98 -3.94 67.92
C VAL A 909 -6.25 -2.48 68.24
N SER A 910 -7.25 -1.88 67.60
CA SER A 910 -7.76 -0.57 67.97
C SER A 910 -8.68 -0.70 69.19
N HIS A 911 -8.31 -0.01 70.28
CA HIS A 911 -9.06 0.15 71.52
C HIS A 911 -10.49 0.68 71.30
N LEU A 912 -11.46 -0.23 71.12
CA LEU A 912 -12.88 0.02 71.39
C LEU A 912 -13.49 -1.26 72.01
N GLU A 913 -12.86 -1.78 73.06
CA GLU A 913 -13.56 -2.56 74.07
C GLU A 913 -14.33 -1.60 74.97
N GLY A 914 -15.66 -1.56 74.84
CA GLY A 914 -16.50 -0.94 75.86
C GLY A 914 -17.72 -0.18 75.38
N LEU A 915 -18.49 -0.66 74.41
CA LEU A 915 -19.88 -0.22 74.23
C LEU A 915 -20.76 -1.42 73.88
N LYS A 916 -21.50 -1.91 74.89
CA LYS A 916 -22.66 -2.79 74.69
C LYS A 916 -23.69 -2.02 73.88
N LEU A 917 -24.20 -2.60 72.81
CA LEU A 917 -25.42 -2.14 72.15
C LEU A 917 -26.33 -3.34 71.91
N GLU A 918 -27.47 -3.28 72.59
CA GLU A 918 -28.58 -4.22 72.56
C GLU A 918 -29.27 -4.24 71.20
N GLU A 919 -29.89 -5.38 70.89
CA GLU A 919 -30.82 -5.58 69.79
C GLU A 919 -31.97 -4.57 69.83
N VAL A 920 -32.26 -3.92 68.70
CA VAL A 920 -33.61 -3.47 68.37
C VAL A 920 -33.88 -3.80 66.89
N VAL A 921 -34.81 -4.72 66.70
CA VAL A 921 -35.56 -4.92 65.46
C VAL A 921 -36.52 -3.75 65.31
N GLU A 922 -36.53 -3.07 64.16
CA GLU A 922 -37.71 -2.35 63.70
C GLU A 922 -37.80 -2.36 62.17
N GLU A 923 -38.95 -2.82 61.68
CA GLU A 923 -39.33 -2.87 60.27
C GLU A 923 -39.65 -1.47 59.72
N GLY A 924 -39.15 -1.20 58.51
CA GLY A 924 -39.85 -0.36 57.54
C GLY A 924 -39.62 1.15 57.58
N ARG A 925 -38.54 1.61 56.94
CA ARG A 925 -38.57 2.71 55.95
C ARG A 925 -37.26 2.79 55.15
N PHE A 926 -37.43 3.03 53.85
CA PHE A 926 -36.39 3.22 52.84
C PHE A 926 -35.38 4.31 53.24
N ILE A 927 -34.10 4.04 52.98
CA ILE A 927 -33.09 5.08 52.72
C ILE A 927 -32.53 4.84 51.32
N GLU A 928 -32.80 5.78 50.41
CA GLU A 928 -32.11 5.91 49.13
C GLU A 928 -30.67 6.38 49.40
N TYR A 929 -29.68 5.58 49.01
CA TYR A 929 -28.32 6.07 48.78
C TYR A 929 -27.97 5.85 47.30
N MET A 930 -28.04 6.95 46.55
CA MET A 930 -27.22 7.16 45.37
C MET A 930 -25.75 7.25 45.81
N ASP A 931 -24.84 6.77 44.96
CA ASP A 931 -23.37 6.88 45.04
C ASP A 931 -22.57 5.72 45.68
N GLU A 932 -22.86 4.47 45.30
CA GLU A 932 -21.88 3.38 45.41
C GLU A 932 -21.11 3.18 44.08
N LEU A 933 -19.78 3.27 44.17
CA LEU A 933 -18.85 3.06 43.06
C LEU A 933 -18.99 1.64 42.48
N PRO A 934 -18.96 1.46 41.13
CA PRO A 934 -19.09 0.15 40.49
C PRO A 934 -18.09 -0.93 40.96
N SER A 935 -16.94 -0.53 41.51
CA SER A 935 -15.93 -1.41 42.08
C SER A 935 -16.39 -2.08 43.39
N VAL A 936 -17.16 -1.39 44.21
CA VAL A 936 -17.68 -1.93 45.49
C VAL A 936 -18.75 -2.99 45.23
N LEU A 937 -19.58 -2.79 44.21
CA LEU A 937 -20.59 -3.75 43.79
C LEU A 937 -19.97 -4.99 43.09
N ALA A 938 -18.83 -4.83 42.41
CA ALA A 938 -18.06 -5.93 41.86
C ALA A 938 -17.41 -6.78 42.97
N ASP A 939 -16.81 -6.12 43.98
CA ASP A 939 -16.22 -6.78 45.14
C ASP A 939 -17.26 -7.53 45.98
N LEU A 940 -18.49 -7.02 46.10
CA LEU A 940 -19.60 -7.71 46.78
C LEU A 940 -20.10 -8.94 46.00
N ILE A 941 -20.16 -8.88 44.67
CA ILE A 941 -20.51 -10.04 43.83
C ILE A 941 -19.40 -11.10 43.87
N GLU A 942 -18.15 -10.68 44.00
CA GLU A 942 -16.98 -11.56 44.05
C GLU A 942 -16.77 -12.17 45.46
N LYS A 943 -17.09 -11.42 46.54
CA LYS A 943 -17.02 -11.91 47.93
C LYS A 943 -18.22 -12.71 48.41
N GLU A 944 -19.44 -12.41 47.93
CA GLU A 944 -20.68 -13.07 48.38
C GLU A 944 -21.34 -13.93 47.28
N GLY A 945 -20.56 -14.33 46.27
CA GLY A 945 -20.97 -15.15 45.13
C GLY A 945 -21.50 -16.56 45.42
N GLU A 946 -21.97 -16.85 46.64
CA GLU A 946 -22.72 -18.07 46.97
C GLU A 946 -24.25 -17.94 46.78
N TRP A 947 -24.80 -16.77 46.42
CA TRP A 947 -26.25 -16.58 46.29
C TRP A 947 -26.83 -16.47 44.87
N ILE A 948 -26.03 -16.62 43.80
CA ILE A 948 -26.58 -16.72 42.43
C ILE A 948 -26.51 -18.16 41.95
N ASP A 949 -27.41 -18.99 42.49
CA ASP A 949 -27.74 -20.26 41.87
C ASP A 949 -28.47 -19.99 40.54
N VAL A 950 -27.70 -20.05 39.44
CA VAL A 950 -28.22 -19.91 38.06
C VAL A 950 -29.20 -21.04 37.71
N ARG A 951 -29.34 -22.07 38.56
CA ARG A 951 -30.30 -23.16 38.38
C ARG A 951 -31.70 -22.85 38.91
N THR A 952 -31.89 -21.86 39.79
CA THR A 952 -33.18 -21.58 40.47
C THR A 952 -33.57 -20.08 40.51
N GLY A 953 -33.48 -19.36 39.38
CA GLY A 953 -33.70 -17.90 39.38
C GLY A 953 -35.16 -17.44 39.38
N ASN A 954 -35.60 -16.73 40.43
CA ASN A 954 -36.80 -15.88 40.44
C ASN A 954 -36.76 -14.87 39.26
N PRO A 955 -37.80 -14.83 38.38
CA PRO A 955 -37.79 -14.03 37.14
C PRO A 955 -37.54 -12.53 37.32
N GLU A 956 -37.94 -11.98 38.46
CA GLU A 956 -37.94 -10.53 38.68
C GLU A 956 -36.55 -10.00 39.07
N VAL A 957 -35.73 -10.82 39.73
CA VAL A 957 -34.32 -10.55 40.02
C VAL A 957 -33.51 -10.54 38.72
N ARG A 958 -33.81 -11.48 37.81
CA ARG A 958 -33.16 -11.59 36.50
C ARG A 958 -33.48 -10.38 35.61
N LYS A 959 -34.72 -9.89 35.64
CA LYS A 959 -35.12 -8.67 34.92
C LYS A 959 -34.37 -7.42 35.42
N ARG A 960 -34.20 -7.26 36.73
CA ARG A 960 -33.47 -6.12 37.32
C ARG A 960 -31.98 -6.14 36.96
N LEU A 961 -31.35 -7.32 37.03
CA LEU A 961 -29.93 -7.50 36.69
C LEU A 961 -29.64 -7.18 35.21
N VAL A 962 -30.50 -7.67 34.30
CA VAL A 962 -30.38 -7.40 32.85
C VAL A 962 -30.60 -5.92 32.52
N LYS A 963 -31.50 -5.23 33.23
CA LYS A 963 -31.72 -3.79 33.06
C LYS A 963 -30.48 -2.99 33.49
N ARG A 964 -29.90 -3.30 34.66
CA ARG A 964 -28.68 -2.64 35.18
C ARG A 964 -27.45 -2.87 34.30
N LEU A 965 -27.23 -4.11 33.82
CA LEU A 965 -26.09 -4.42 32.94
C LEU A 965 -26.18 -3.71 31.56
N ARG A 966 -27.40 -3.46 31.05
CA ARG A 966 -27.59 -2.66 29.82
C ARG A 966 -27.35 -1.17 30.03
N GLU A 967 -27.63 -0.65 31.22
CA GLU A 967 -27.38 0.75 31.57
C GLU A 967 -25.87 1.00 31.76
N ILE A 968 -25.15 0.09 32.43
CA ILE A 968 -23.69 0.19 32.64
C ILE A 968 -22.88 0.01 31.34
N GLY A 969 -23.29 -0.92 30.47
CA GLY A 969 -22.62 -1.18 29.19
C GLY A 969 -22.67 -0.02 28.19
N LYS A 970 -23.48 1.02 28.44
CA LYS A 970 -23.51 2.25 27.63
C LYS A 970 -22.42 3.26 28.00
N TRP A 971 -21.78 3.14 29.17
CA TRP A 971 -20.85 4.16 29.70
C TRP A 971 -19.38 3.73 29.78
N ASP A 972 -19.05 2.42 29.73
CA ASP A 972 -17.64 1.95 29.67
C ASP A 972 -17.46 0.66 28.82
N PRO A 973 -16.64 0.69 27.74
CA PRO A 973 -16.39 -0.44 26.84
C PRO A 973 -15.77 -1.70 27.48
N ARG A 974 -15.11 -1.61 28.64
CA ARG A 974 -14.42 -2.77 29.26
C ARG A 974 -15.39 -3.84 29.75
N TYR A 975 -16.61 -3.46 30.11
CA TYR A 975 -17.64 -4.37 30.61
C TYR A 975 -18.42 -5.09 29.50
N SER A 976 -18.14 -4.77 28.22
CA SER A 976 -18.69 -5.48 27.05
C SER A 976 -18.32 -6.97 27.03
N ARG A 977 -17.14 -7.34 27.55
CA ARG A 977 -16.71 -8.75 27.66
C ARG A 977 -17.51 -9.54 28.70
N LEU A 978 -17.80 -8.93 29.86
CA LEU A 978 -18.65 -9.52 30.91
C LEU A 978 -20.10 -9.69 30.44
N GLN A 979 -20.61 -8.69 29.72
CA GLN A 979 -21.93 -8.73 29.11
C GLN A 979 -22.03 -9.82 28.04
N SER A 980 -21.00 -9.94 27.19
CA SER A 980 -20.90 -10.97 26.14
C SER A 980 -20.76 -12.37 26.72
N ALA A 981 -19.97 -12.54 27.78
CA ALA A 981 -19.81 -13.82 28.49
C ALA A 981 -21.13 -14.27 29.16
N TYR A 982 -21.85 -13.36 29.81
CA TYR A 982 -23.16 -13.65 30.41
C TYR A 982 -24.19 -14.07 29.34
N PHE A 983 -24.29 -13.33 28.23
CA PHE A 983 -25.23 -13.69 27.16
C PHE A 983 -24.82 -14.96 26.39
N GLN A 984 -23.53 -15.24 26.22
CA GLN A 984 -23.04 -16.51 25.67
C GLN A 984 -23.38 -17.70 26.57
N ALA A 985 -23.20 -17.58 27.89
CA ALA A 985 -23.56 -18.62 28.84
C ALA A 985 -25.08 -18.90 28.86
N VAL A 986 -25.90 -17.84 28.76
CA VAL A 986 -27.37 -17.98 28.65
C VAL A 986 -27.76 -18.63 27.31
N ALA A 987 -27.14 -18.23 26.19
CA ALA A 987 -27.43 -18.77 24.86
C ALA A 987 -27.02 -20.24 24.71
N GLN A 988 -25.86 -20.63 25.26
CA GLN A 988 -25.40 -22.02 25.29
C GLN A 988 -26.37 -22.90 26.09
N ASN A 989 -26.91 -22.41 27.21
CA ASN A 989 -27.90 -23.16 28.00
C ASN A 989 -29.26 -23.30 27.30
N PHE A 990 -29.72 -22.31 26.53
CA PHE A 990 -30.91 -22.45 25.67
C PHE A 990 -30.70 -23.49 24.55
N GLN A 991 -29.51 -23.54 23.95
CA GLN A 991 -29.18 -24.55 22.94
C GLN A 991 -29.10 -25.97 23.53
N VAL A 992 -28.60 -26.12 24.75
CA VAL A 992 -28.55 -27.41 25.48
C VAL A 992 -29.95 -27.87 25.89
N LYS A 993 -30.82 -26.96 26.36
CA LYS A 993 -32.21 -27.30 26.73
C LYS A 993 -33.07 -27.65 25.51
N ALA A 994 -32.94 -26.92 24.41
CA ALA A 994 -33.61 -27.22 23.14
C ALA A 994 -33.11 -28.51 22.47
N LYS A 995 -31.84 -28.90 22.69
CA LYS A 995 -31.30 -30.21 22.28
C LYS A 995 -31.91 -31.35 23.10
N LYS A 996 -32.01 -31.19 24.43
CA LYS A 996 -32.62 -32.19 25.32
C LYS A 996 -34.12 -32.38 25.07
N GLU A 997 -34.88 -31.31 24.81
CA GLU A 997 -36.31 -31.41 24.45
C GLU A 997 -36.51 -32.08 23.08
N LYS A 998 -35.65 -31.80 22.09
CA LYS A 998 -35.69 -32.49 20.78
C LYS A 998 -35.27 -33.97 20.84
N GLU A 999 -34.46 -34.36 21.83
CA GLU A 999 -34.07 -35.76 22.07
C GLU A 999 -35.12 -36.53 22.87
N SER A 1000 -35.84 -35.87 23.79
CA SER A 1000 -36.98 -36.48 24.51
C SER A 1000 -38.21 -36.65 23.62
N ASP A 1001 -38.50 -35.73 22.70
CA ASP A 1001 -39.66 -35.83 21.80
C ASP A 1001 -39.47 -36.85 20.66
N LYS A 1002 -38.21 -37.23 20.38
CA LYS A 1002 -37.87 -38.32 19.43
C LYS A 1002 -37.96 -39.72 20.04
N THR A 1003 -37.98 -39.85 21.37
CA THR A 1003 -38.06 -41.15 22.06
C THR A 1003 -39.49 -41.55 22.46
N THR A 1004 -40.51 -40.70 22.24
CA THR A 1004 -41.91 -40.98 22.63
C THR A 1004 -42.93 -41.05 21.48
N LYS A 1005 -42.51 -41.27 20.22
CA LYS A 1005 -43.44 -41.56 19.11
C LYS A 1005 -42.99 -42.75 18.27
N GLN A 1006 -43.20 -43.96 18.78
CA GLN A 1006 -43.43 -45.15 17.95
C GLN A 1006 -44.96 -45.39 17.84
N PRO A 1007 -45.50 -45.64 16.63
CA PRO A 1007 -46.90 -46.03 16.42
C PRO A 1007 -47.13 -47.50 16.80
N PRO A 1008 -48.39 -47.92 17.09
CA PRO A 1008 -48.69 -49.25 17.60
C PRO A 1008 -48.40 -50.37 16.59
N LYS A 1009 -47.83 -51.48 17.10
CA LYS A 1009 -47.65 -52.74 16.37
C LYS A 1009 -49.01 -53.35 16.00
N LYS A 1010 -49.22 -53.64 14.72
CA LYS A 1010 -50.15 -54.68 14.24
C LYS A 1010 -49.48 -56.05 14.30
N SER A 1011 -50.34 -57.04 14.48
CA SER A 1011 -50.22 -58.46 14.77
C SER A 1011 -49.60 -59.36 13.69
N GLU A 1012 -49.43 -60.63 14.08
CA GLU A 1012 -49.08 -61.89 13.36
C GLU A 1012 -47.61 -62.32 13.52
N LYS A 1013 -47.27 -63.49 14.06
CA LYS A 1013 -47.97 -64.72 14.46
C LYS A 1013 -47.23 -65.34 15.65
#